data_AF-A0AAV9PKZ2-F1
#
_entry.id   AF-A0AAV9PKZ2-F1
#
_cell.length_a   1.000
_cell.length_b   1.000
_cell.length_c   1.000
_cell.angle_alpha   90.00
_cell.angle_beta   90.00
_cell.angle_gamma   90.00
#
_symmetry.space_group_name_H-M   'P 1'
#
loop_
_entity.id
_entity.type
_entity.pdbx_description
1 polymer ?
#
loop_
_entity_poly.entity_id
_entity_poly.type
_entity_poly.pdbx_seq_one_letter_code
_entity_poly.pdbx_strand_id
1 'polypeptide(L)'
;MWDDEDNNPYGSFQRRDSEISEVQSPVDRFNRPSTPPSGHSSPTETPAFLSRSAELSDEDLSDSRPKLAKVPPKEGGYDSRIEQILYEHPDLEIQIVHAGKNTEGGGGFITYTIRTGEIEVRRRYSEFASLRQTLVNLHPTLIIPPIPEKHSFSDYAAKPTKAKEDVGIIELRQRMLSTFLNRCRRMKDVREDGVWWRFLDPNVSWSEVLHSHPAASIPKNNLKAPPLDPANPTQAHSYLPIPATNAKLRSGSGTSQSGTPTSPPPSVSASSAAHSTPGIQYARFPPVAQQNIGESELDPYFSTFEGSSKELETLLTGSMEKVNQRLLRHLYSLGDDLMDLGARYNAFSLSEQSASVAQAIEKIGQACDFTYIQSRDLSSALSAGFAEPMRESAQFAGVVRSVLRYRVLKRVQEEMTRDELEKKRALLEQLERSEAEAKRIEQYMSSSSAYNQQGSTPKRSTSSSSNRSRDTSQPQQHSQPPREDHEGDNNSVDSDFPPTTAASSDLPTSHQGQPTPSQPDHHRRAASSSGLTNKLFGRLTHAIQGVTDADPERARRDALGKTKESLDQLEQAVVVAKTDVQDASQGVLKDLRRFQGSKEADLRSNMINFARAHVEWSKRSFEEWEKARGEVGRIEVR
;
A
#
# COMPACT_ATOMS: atom_id res chain seq x y z
N MET A 1 32.15 0.69 2.78
CA MET A 1 30.97 1.19 3.52
C MET A 1 30.08 1.79 2.46
N TRP A 2 28.83 1.33 2.31
CA TRP A 2 27.95 1.66 1.17
C TRP A 2 28.48 1.20 -0.20
N ASP A 3 28.56 -0.13 -0.37
CA ASP A 3 28.07 -0.75 -1.60
C ASP A 3 26.71 -1.34 -1.21
N ASP A 4 25.61 -0.77 -1.72
CA ASP A 4 24.26 -1.32 -1.62
C ASP A 4 23.77 -1.49 -3.06
N GLU A 5 23.37 -2.72 -3.43
CA GLU A 5 23.08 -3.08 -4.81
C GLU A 5 21.81 -2.39 -5.34
N ASP A 6 21.93 -1.73 -6.50
CA ASP A 6 20.81 -1.03 -7.16
C ASP A 6 19.82 -2.04 -7.74
N ASN A 7 18.90 -2.51 -6.88
CA ASN A 7 17.88 -3.51 -7.17
C ASN A 7 16.76 -2.97 -8.09
N ASN A 8 17.13 -2.58 -9.31
CA ASN A 8 16.25 -2.14 -10.38
C ASN A 8 15.79 -3.34 -11.22
N PRO A 9 14.55 -3.85 -11.07
CA PRO A 9 14.08 -5.04 -11.79
C PRO A 9 13.84 -4.82 -13.30
N TYR A 10 14.04 -3.60 -13.82
CA TYR A 10 13.85 -3.25 -15.23
C TYR A 10 15.16 -3.08 -16.02
N GLY A 11 16.33 -3.08 -15.36
CA GLY A 11 17.62 -2.69 -15.95
C GLY A 11 18.37 -3.75 -16.79
N SER A 12 17.79 -4.94 -17.03
CA SER A 12 18.54 -6.10 -17.56
C SER A 12 18.31 -6.41 -19.05
N PHE A 13 17.65 -5.55 -19.81
CA PHE A 13 17.48 -5.70 -21.27
C PHE A 13 18.69 -5.21 -22.09
N GLN A 14 19.88 -5.67 -21.71
CA GLN A 14 21.11 -5.44 -22.48
C GLN A 14 21.07 -6.15 -23.84
N ARG A 15 20.56 -5.47 -24.87
CA ARG A 15 20.90 -5.83 -26.26
C ARG A 15 22.31 -5.31 -26.54
N ARG A 16 23.27 -6.23 -26.66
CA ARG A 16 24.61 -5.91 -27.20
C ARG A 16 24.49 -5.46 -28.66
N ASP A 17 25.52 -4.74 -29.10
CA ASP A 17 25.56 -4.06 -30.37
C ASP A 17 25.46 -5.01 -31.57
N SER A 18 24.93 -4.48 -32.66
CA SER A 18 24.94 -5.08 -33.99
C SER A 18 25.11 -3.93 -34.98
N GLU A 19 26.07 -4.07 -35.89
CA GLU A 19 26.58 -2.94 -36.66
C GLU A 19 25.59 -2.41 -37.70
N ILE A 20 25.79 -1.16 -38.12
CA ILE A 20 24.94 -0.48 -39.08
C ILE A 20 25.28 -0.99 -40.48
N SER A 21 24.28 -1.51 -41.20
CA SER A 21 24.30 -1.60 -42.67
C SER A 21 23.16 -0.76 -43.22
N GLU A 22 23.49 0.38 -43.82
CA GLU A 22 22.51 1.22 -44.49
C GLU A 22 22.02 0.56 -45.77
N VAL A 23 20.71 0.34 -45.90
CA VAL A 23 20.07 0.03 -47.19
C VAL A 23 19.23 1.23 -47.59
N GLN A 24 19.75 2.01 -48.54
CA GLN A 24 19.04 3.15 -49.11
C GLN A 24 17.76 2.67 -49.79
N SER A 25 16.60 3.16 -49.33
CA SER A 25 15.33 2.93 -50.00
C SER A 25 15.23 3.86 -51.23
N PRO A 26 15.03 3.35 -52.46
CA PRO A 26 14.91 4.20 -53.64
C PRO A 26 13.68 5.11 -53.56
N VAL A 27 13.88 6.41 -53.83
CA VAL A 27 12.79 7.39 -53.97
C VAL A 27 12.21 7.34 -55.38
N ASP A 28 11.19 6.51 -55.58
CA ASP A 28 10.38 6.57 -56.80
C ASP A 28 9.14 7.45 -56.62
N ARG A 29 9.00 8.40 -57.55
CA ARG A 29 7.80 9.22 -57.74
C ARG A 29 7.05 8.65 -58.94
N PHE A 30 5.72 8.55 -58.88
CA PHE A 30 4.81 9.23 -59.82
C PHE A 30 3.34 8.78 -59.70
N ASN A 31 2.44 9.68 -60.11
CA ASN A 31 1.09 9.44 -60.66
C ASN A 31 0.07 8.63 -59.85
N ARG A 32 -0.65 9.35 -58.99
CA ARG A 32 -2.01 8.99 -58.57
C ARG A 32 -3.02 9.43 -59.65
N PRO A 33 -3.91 8.57 -60.16
CA PRO A 33 -4.96 9.00 -61.11
C PRO A 33 -5.94 9.97 -60.44
N SER A 34 -6.39 10.99 -61.18
CA SER A 34 -7.39 11.96 -60.71
C SER A 34 -8.79 11.56 -61.17
N THR A 35 -9.78 11.66 -60.28
CA THR A 35 -11.20 11.56 -60.64
C THR A 35 -11.72 12.91 -61.18
N PRO A 36 -12.59 12.92 -62.20
CA PRO A 36 -13.11 14.16 -62.77
C PRO A 36 -14.25 14.76 -61.91
N PRO A 37 -14.47 16.09 -61.95
CA PRO A 37 -15.57 16.74 -61.26
C PRO A 37 -16.87 16.65 -62.06
N SER A 38 -17.98 16.34 -61.39
CA SER A 38 -19.34 16.52 -61.91
C SER A 38 -20.02 17.67 -61.15
N GLY A 39 -20.41 18.71 -61.88
CA GLY A 39 -21.04 19.91 -61.32
C GLY A 39 -22.54 20.01 -61.62
N HIS A 40 -23.22 20.79 -60.78
CA HIS A 40 -24.54 21.42 -61.01
C HIS A 40 -25.70 20.56 -61.55
N SER A 41 -26.67 20.32 -60.67
CA SER A 41 -28.08 20.69 -60.95
C SER A 41 -28.86 20.89 -59.65
N SER A 42 -29.70 21.94 -59.62
CA SER A 42 -30.71 22.19 -58.60
C SER A 42 -31.97 22.66 -59.33
N PRO A 43 -33.17 22.33 -58.81
CA PRO A 43 -33.98 23.33 -58.10
C PRO A 43 -34.36 22.82 -56.69
N THR A 44 -34.28 23.62 -55.62
CA THR A 44 -35.30 24.60 -55.19
C THR A 44 -36.75 24.14 -55.31
N GLU A 45 -37.25 23.49 -54.25
CA GLU A 45 -38.59 23.78 -53.72
C GLU A 45 -38.64 23.49 -52.22
N THR A 46 -39.42 24.27 -51.48
CA THR A 46 -39.69 24.08 -50.05
C THR A 46 -41.17 24.31 -49.81
N PRO A 47 -41.80 23.51 -48.92
CA PRO A 47 -42.82 24.10 -48.07
C PRO A 47 -42.71 23.69 -46.58
N ALA A 48 -43.47 24.43 -45.78
CA ALA A 48 -43.43 24.43 -44.32
C ALA A 48 -43.98 23.16 -43.65
N PHE A 49 -43.35 22.80 -42.53
CA PHE A 49 -43.99 22.70 -41.20
C PHE A 49 -45.44 22.16 -41.16
N LEU A 50 -45.60 20.86 -40.87
CA LEU A 50 -46.79 20.31 -40.23
C LEU A 50 -46.40 19.27 -39.18
N SER A 51 -46.85 19.48 -37.94
CA SER A 51 -46.82 18.44 -36.90
C SER A 51 -48.00 17.49 -37.09
N ARG A 52 -47.76 16.17 -37.00
CA ARG A 52 -48.82 15.22 -36.66
C ARG A 52 -48.27 14.01 -35.90
N SER A 53 -49.13 13.47 -35.05
CA SER A 53 -48.82 12.40 -34.11
C SER A 53 -49.51 11.10 -34.53
N ALA A 54 -49.13 10.02 -33.83
CA ALA A 54 -49.84 8.74 -33.68
C ALA A 54 -49.78 7.71 -34.83
N GLU A 55 -49.11 6.61 -34.49
CA GLU A 55 -49.53 5.20 -34.73
C GLU A 55 -49.48 4.63 -36.15
N LEU A 56 -49.70 3.31 -36.21
CA LEU A 56 -49.35 2.37 -37.31
C LEU A 56 -47.82 2.22 -37.48
N SER A 57 -47.12 1.18 -37.03
CA SER A 57 -47.35 -0.27 -37.04
C SER A 57 -47.36 -0.90 -38.44
N ASP A 58 -46.22 -1.45 -38.87
CA ASP A 58 -46.21 -2.75 -39.53
C ASP A 58 -44.87 -3.51 -39.50
N GLU A 59 -45.00 -4.83 -39.58
CA GLU A 59 -44.08 -5.95 -39.88
C GLU A 59 -42.60 -6.01 -39.40
N ASP A 60 -42.24 -7.18 -38.85
CA ASP A 60 -40.90 -7.57 -38.41
C ASP A 60 -39.94 -7.88 -39.57
N LEU A 61 -38.94 -7.02 -39.77
CA LEU A 61 -37.69 -7.41 -40.43
C LEU A 61 -36.71 -8.01 -39.41
N SER A 62 -36.48 -9.32 -39.51
CA SER A 62 -35.70 -10.12 -38.57
C SER A 62 -34.18 -9.87 -38.65
N ASP A 63 -33.73 -8.73 -38.13
CA ASP A 63 -32.31 -8.45 -37.90
C ASP A 63 -31.82 -9.25 -36.66
N SER A 64 -31.27 -10.44 -36.91
CA SER A 64 -30.77 -11.39 -35.89
C SER A 64 -29.50 -10.95 -35.16
N ARG A 65 -29.33 -9.65 -34.93
CA ARG A 65 -28.32 -9.10 -34.02
C ARG A 65 -28.92 -8.96 -32.62
N PRO A 66 -28.25 -9.46 -31.56
CA PRO A 66 -28.74 -9.27 -30.20
C PRO A 66 -28.72 -7.77 -29.88
N LYS A 67 -29.92 -7.17 -29.82
CA LYS A 67 -30.10 -5.79 -29.37
C LYS A 67 -29.59 -5.71 -27.94
N LEU A 68 -28.39 -5.14 -27.72
CA LEU A 68 -27.89 -4.87 -26.37
C LEU A 68 -28.99 -4.11 -25.62
N ALA A 69 -29.33 -4.58 -24.42
CA ALA A 69 -30.32 -3.91 -23.59
C ALA A 69 -29.83 -2.49 -23.33
N LYS A 70 -30.54 -1.48 -23.88
CA LYS A 70 -30.21 -0.08 -23.64
C LYS A 70 -30.26 0.16 -22.15
N VAL A 71 -29.13 0.54 -21.57
CA VAL A 71 -29.07 0.96 -20.16
C VAL A 71 -30.05 2.12 -20.00
N PRO A 72 -31.04 2.06 -19.09
CA PRO A 72 -31.97 3.17 -18.88
C PRO A 72 -31.18 4.40 -18.40
N PRO A 73 -31.52 5.63 -18.80
CA PRO A 73 -30.82 6.83 -18.35
C PRO A 73 -30.75 6.94 -16.83
N LYS A 74 -29.63 7.44 -16.31
CA LYS A 74 -29.39 7.60 -14.86
C LYS A 74 -30.42 8.55 -14.25
N GLU A 75 -31.20 8.07 -13.29
CA GLU A 75 -32.10 8.91 -12.50
C GLU A 75 -31.29 10.01 -11.77
N GLY A 76 -31.77 11.26 -11.84
CA GLY A 76 -31.03 12.44 -11.38
C GLY A 76 -30.08 13.07 -12.42
N GLY A 77 -29.81 12.39 -13.55
CA GLY A 77 -28.97 12.92 -14.62
C GLY A 77 -27.47 12.67 -14.44
N TYR A 78 -26.66 13.36 -15.26
CA TYR A 78 -25.21 13.18 -15.34
C TYR A 78 -24.47 14.47 -14.96
N ASP A 79 -23.42 14.35 -14.16
CA ASP A 79 -22.54 15.48 -13.80
C ASP A 79 -21.71 15.96 -15.00
N SER A 80 -21.46 15.08 -15.97
CA SER A 80 -20.57 15.32 -17.11
C SER A 80 -20.87 14.42 -18.31
N ARG A 81 -20.42 14.83 -19.50
CA ARG A 81 -20.49 13.99 -20.71
C ARG A 81 -19.65 12.71 -20.57
N ILE A 82 -18.53 12.76 -19.83
CA ILE A 82 -17.69 11.56 -19.60
C ILE A 82 -18.39 10.55 -18.67
N GLU A 83 -19.12 11.00 -17.64
CA GLU A 83 -19.97 10.12 -16.82
C GLU A 83 -21.06 9.47 -17.67
N GLN A 84 -21.76 10.25 -18.50
CA GLN A 84 -22.79 9.76 -19.41
C GLN A 84 -22.25 8.64 -20.32
N ILE A 85 -21.15 8.89 -21.03
CA ILE A 85 -20.52 7.91 -21.94
C ILE A 85 -20.14 6.63 -21.18
N LEU A 86 -19.55 6.76 -19.99
CA LEU A 86 -19.10 5.61 -19.18
C LEU A 86 -20.26 4.78 -18.61
N TYR A 87 -21.44 5.39 -18.44
CA TYR A 87 -22.66 4.77 -17.93
C TYR A 87 -23.51 4.13 -19.04
N GLU A 88 -23.78 4.85 -20.13
CA GLU A 88 -24.57 4.38 -21.28
C GLU A 88 -23.86 3.27 -22.07
N HIS A 89 -22.52 3.26 -22.04
CA HIS A 89 -21.70 2.23 -22.70
C HIS A 89 -20.84 1.48 -21.66
N PRO A 90 -21.40 0.49 -20.92
CA PRO A 90 -20.67 -0.23 -19.87
C PRO A 90 -19.51 -1.10 -20.38
N ASP A 91 -19.50 -1.45 -21.66
CA ASP A 91 -18.44 -2.25 -22.31
C ASP A 91 -17.35 -1.41 -23.03
N LEU A 92 -17.50 -0.08 -23.07
CA LEU A 92 -16.51 0.82 -23.68
C LEU A 92 -15.13 0.67 -23.01
N GLU A 93 -14.08 0.53 -23.82
CA GLU A 93 -12.69 0.50 -23.35
C GLU A 93 -12.10 1.93 -23.31
N ILE A 94 -11.33 2.21 -22.26
CA ILE A 94 -10.53 3.44 -22.17
C ILE A 94 -9.15 3.14 -22.77
N GLN A 95 -8.69 3.93 -23.73
CA GLN A 95 -7.45 3.66 -24.45
C GLN A 95 -6.47 4.84 -24.31
N ILE A 96 -5.21 4.55 -23.97
CA ILE A 96 -4.14 5.55 -24.09
C ILE A 96 -3.59 5.45 -25.51
N VAL A 97 -3.95 6.41 -26.37
CA VAL A 97 -3.71 6.37 -27.83
C VAL A 97 -2.37 6.98 -28.25
N HIS A 98 -1.79 7.82 -27.40
CA HIS A 98 -0.48 8.42 -27.64
C HIS A 98 0.25 8.71 -26.32
N ALA A 99 1.56 8.49 -26.29
CA ALA A 99 2.44 8.90 -25.21
C ALA A 99 3.67 9.62 -25.79
N GLY A 100 3.89 10.88 -25.41
CA GLY A 100 4.92 11.72 -26.02
C GLY A 100 5.33 12.90 -25.17
N LYS A 101 6.45 13.55 -25.52
CA LYS A 101 6.92 14.78 -24.85
C LYS A 101 5.90 15.91 -25.09
N ASN A 102 5.58 16.68 -24.05
CA ASN A 102 4.72 17.86 -24.19
C ASN A 102 5.36 18.92 -25.12
N THR A 103 4.74 19.17 -26.27
CA THR A 103 5.14 20.19 -27.25
C THR A 103 4.54 21.57 -26.98
N GLU A 104 3.42 21.64 -26.27
CA GLU A 104 2.56 22.84 -26.18
C GLU A 104 2.88 23.74 -24.97
N GLY A 105 3.68 23.26 -24.01
CA GLY A 105 3.90 23.95 -22.73
C GLY A 105 5.34 23.98 -22.21
N GLY A 106 6.35 23.76 -23.07
CA GLY A 106 7.78 23.83 -22.71
C GLY A 106 8.31 22.79 -21.71
N GLY A 107 7.43 21.98 -21.11
CA GLY A 107 7.77 21.01 -20.07
C GLY A 107 8.47 19.76 -20.60
N GLY A 108 9.63 19.42 -20.03
CA GLY A 108 10.38 18.19 -20.31
C GLY A 108 9.74 16.94 -19.70
N PHE A 109 8.46 16.66 -19.94
CA PHE A 109 7.76 15.50 -19.41
C PHE A 109 6.91 14.77 -20.45
N ILE A 110 6.76 13.46 -20.26
CA ILE A 110 5.86 12.61 -21.07
C ILE A 110 4.41 12.81 -20.62
N THR A 111 3.55 13.02 -21.61
CA THR A 111 2.11 13.21 -21.49
C THR A 111 1.40 12.09 -22.24
N TYR A 112 0.33 11.56 -21.65
CA TYR A 112 -0.46 10.46 -22.17
C TYR A 112 -1.81 11.02 -22.63
N THR A 113 -2.17 10.76 -23.89
CA THR A 113 -3.48 11.12 -24.45
C THR A 113 -4.42 9.94 -24.24
N ILE A 114 -5.40 10.13 -23.37
CA ILE A 114 -6.40 9.16 -22.97
C ILE A 114 -7.66 9.42 -23.80
N ARG A 115 -8.14 8.42 -24.54
CA ARG A 115 -9.40 8.45 -25.29
C ARG A 115 -10.46 7.64 -24.55
N THR A 116 -11.69 8.14 -24.53
CA THR A 116 -12.88 7.45 -23.99
C THR A 116 -14.09 7.85 -24.82
N GLY A 117 -14.49 6.98 -25.75
CA GLY A 117 -15.47 7.34 -26.78
C GLY A 117 -14.92 8.45 -27.68
N GLU A 118 -15.73 9.48 -27.92
CA GLU A 118 -15.33 10.69 -28.64
C GLU A 118 -14.48 11.69 -27.83
N ILE A 119 -14.31 11.48 -26.51
CA ILE A 119 -13.55 12.38 -25.63
C ILE A 119 -12.06 12.00 -25.63
N GLU A 120 -11.18 13.00 -25.74
CA GLU A 120 -9.76 12.89 -25.43
C GLU A 120 -9.33 13.87 -24.34
N VAL A 121 -8.49 13.40 -23.41
CA VAL A 121 -7.84 14.23 -22.39
C VAL A 121 -6.35 13.91 -22.30
N ARG A 122 -5.52 14.91 -22.00
CA ARG A 122 -4.07 14.75 -21.81
C ARG A 122 -3.71 14.85 -20.33
N ARG A 123 -3.05 13.81 -19.80
CA ARG A 123 -2.57 13.75 -18.40
C ARG A 123 -1.13 13.26 -18.34
N ARG A 124 -0.33 13.75 -17.39
CA ARG A 124 1.08 13.33 -17.16
C ARG A 124 1.18 12.28 -16.05
N TYR A 125 2.28 11.53 -16.01
CA TYR A 125 2.46 10.43 -15.03
C TYR A 125 2.25 10.84 -13.55
N SER A 126 2.66 12.05 -13.15
CA SER A 126 2.45 12.53 -11.77
C SER A 126 0.98 12.79 -11.40
N GLU A 127 0.11 12.96 -12.41
CA GLU A 127 -1.33 13.10 -12.21
C GLU A 127 -1.97 11.73 -11.99
N PHE A 128 -1.58 10.71 -12.75
CA PHE A 128 -1.94 9.31 -12.46
C PHE A 128 -1.48 8.88 -11.06
N ALA A 129 -0.29 9.29 -10.64
CA ALA A 129 0.22 8.99 -9.30
C ALA A 129 -0.60 9.67 -8.18
N SER A 130 -1.03 10.92 -8.38
CA SER A 130 -1.93 11.60 -7.44
C SER A 130 -3.34 11.01 -7.48
N LEU A 131 -3.89 10.65 -8.65
CA LEU A 131 -5.17 9.95 -8.76
C LEU A 131 -5.15 8.64 -7.96
N ARG A 132 -4.13 7.80 -8.16
CA ARG A 132 -4.01 6.55 -7.40
C ARG A 132 -3.94 6.82 -5.89
N GLN A 133 -3.16 7.82 -5.46
CA GLN A 133 -3.05 8.14 -4.03
C GLN A 133 -4.39 8.64 -3.46
N THR A 134 -5.11 9.50 -4.18
CA THR A 134 -6.45 9.96 -3.78
C THR A 134 -7.44 8.81 -3.72
N LEU A 135 -7.44 7.87 -4.68
CA LEU A 135 -8.29 6.68 -4.62
C LEU A 135 -7.94 5.75 -3.46
N VAL A 136 -6.66 5.54 -3.15
CA VAL A 136 -6.24 4.78 -1.95
C VAL A 136 -6.66 5.49 -0.66
N ASN A 137 -6.69 6.83 -0.65
CA ASN A 137 -7.13 7.62 0.50
C ASN A 137 -8.66 7.68 0.63
N LEU A 138 -9.43 7.65 -0.47
CA LEU A 138 -10.90 7.57 -0.45
C LEU A 138 -11.40 6.16 -0.16
N HIS A 139 -10.63 5.13 -0.53
CA HIS A 139 -11.06 3.73 -0.48
C HIS A 139 -10.03 2.85 0.26
N PRO A 140 -9.75 3.10 1.55
CA PRO A 140 -8.71 2.38 2.30
C PRO A 140 -9.03 0.89 2.53
N THR A 141 -10.28 0.48 2.27
CA THR A 141 -10.75 -0.90 2.31
C THR A 141 -10.65 -1.64 0.97
N LEU A 142 -10.33 -0.94 -0.13
CA LEU A 142 -10.32 -1.52 -1.49
C LEU A 142 -8.89 -1.71 -2.04
N ILE A 143 -8.72 -2.79 -2.80
CA ILE A 143 -7.48 -3.14 -3.50
C ILE A 143 -7.44 -2.34 -4.82
N ILE A 144 -7.04 -1.07 -4.70
CA ILE A 144 -6.81 -0.15 -5.83
C ILE A 144 -5.61 -0.64 -6.67
N PRO A 145 -5.78 -0.85 -7.99
CA PRO A 145 -4.73 -1.40 -8.86
C PRO A 145 -3.40 -0.64 -8.76
N PRO A 146 -2.24 -1.32 -8.88
CA PRO A 146 -0.94 -0.67 -8.91
C PRO A 146 -0.78 0.21 -10.17
N ILE A 147 0.23 1.07 -10.16
CA ILE A 147 0.74 1.77 -11.35
C ILE A 147 2.25 1.51 -11.44
N PRO A 148 2.83 1.56 -12.66
CA PRO A 148 4.27 1.42 -12.88
C PRO A 148 5.07 2.46 -12.09
N GLU A 149 6.28 2.11 -11.69
CA GLU A 149 7.09 2.93 -10.78
C GLU A 149 7.59 4.25 -11.39
N LYS A 150 8.01 5.18 -10.52
CA LYS A 150 8.46 6.53 -10.90
C LYS A 150 9.93 6.54 -11.37
N HIS A 151 10.18 6.02 -12.56
CA HIS A 151 11.43 6.23 -13.30
C HIS A 151 11.69 7.74 -13.54
N SER A 152 12.97 8.13 -13.58
CA SER A 152 13.42 9.48 -13.95
C SER A 152 13.77 9.55 -15.43
N PHE A 153 13.24 10.53 -16.15
CA PHE A 153 13.43 10.72 -17.60
C PHE A 153 14.47 11.82 -17.90
N SER A 154 15.37 12.08 -16.95
CA SER A 154 16.39 13.14 -17.04
C SER A 154 17.38 12.94 -18.19
N ASP A 155 17.60 11.71 -18.63
CA ASP A 155 18.60 11.35 -19.65
C ASP A 155 18.00 11.22 -21.08
N TYR A 156 16.67 11.31 -21.24
CA TYR A 156 15.90 10.93 -22.44
C TYR A 156 16.38 11.52 -23.77
N ALA A 157 17.03 12.70 -23.72
CA ALA A 157 17.53 13.42 -24.89
C ALA A 157 19.07 13.47 -24.99
N ALA A 158 19.80 12.86 -24.04
CA ALA A 158 21.25 13.06 -23.89
C ALA A 158 22.10 11.86 -24.36
N LYS A 159 21.53 10.65 -24.46
CA LYS A 159 22.26 9.41 -24.78
C LYS A 159 21.43 8.50 -25.70
N PRO A 160 21.81 8.27 -26.97
CA PRO A 160 21.00 7.50 -27.92
C PRO A 160 20.84 6.01 -27.57
N THR A 161 21.71 5.46 -26.73
CA THR A 161 21.57 4.10 -26.17
C THR A 161 20.38 4.00 -25.21
N LYS A 162 20.20 4.99 -24.32
CA LYS A 162 19.08 5.04 -23.36
C LYS A 162 17.72 5.24 -24.02
N ALA A 163 17.65 5.95 -25.15
CA ALA A 163 16.40 6.21 -25.85
C ALA A 163 15.59 4.93 -26.19
N LYS A 164 16.25 3.79 -26.41
CA LYS A 164 15.57 2.49 -26.61
C LYS A 164 14.97 1.94 -25.31
N GLU A 165 15.66 2.08 -24.18
CA GLU A 165 15.18 1.70 -22.85
C GLU A 165 13.98 2.57 -22.45
N ASP A 166 14.09 3.88 -22.66
CA ASP A 166 13.05 4.85 -22.37
C ASP A 166 11.76 4.61 -23.18
N VAL A 167 11.85 4.19 -24.46
CA VAL A 167 10.68 3.79 -25.27
C VAL A 167 10.00 2.56 -24.65
N GLY A 168 10.74 1.52 -24.27
CA GLY A 168 10.18 0.34 -23.60
C GLY A 168 9.50 0.68 -22.27
N ILE A 169 10.06 1.63 -21.51
CA ILE A 169 9.45 2.14 -20.27
C ILE A 169 8.17 2.95 -20.55
N ILE A 170 8.13 3.74 -21.63
CA ILE A 170 6.92 4.48 -22.04
C ILE A 170 5.82 3.53 -22.49
N GLU A 171 6.14 2.51 -23.27
CA GLU A 171 5.20 1.46 -23.70
C GLU A 171 4.62 0.67 -22.51
N LEU A 172 5.48 0.17 -21.61
CA LEU A 172 5.07 -0.52 -20.38
C LEU A 172 4.12 0.37 -19.56
N ARG A 173 4.41 1.67 -19.49
CA ARG A 173 3.56 2.65 -18.82
C ARG A 173 2.24 2.88 -19.54
N GLN A 174 2.23 3.00 -20.86
CA GLN A 174 1.01 3.12 -21.66
C GLN A 174 0.10 1.90 -21.46
N ARG A 175 0.66 0.68 -21.45
CA ARG A 175 -0.05 -0.56 -21.15
C ARG A 175 -0.60 -0.57 -19.71
N MET A 176 0.25 -0.45 -18.69
CA MET A 176 -0.18 -0.55 -17.29
C MET A 176 -1.11 0.59 -16.84
N LEU A 177 -0.94 1.83 -17.34
CA LEU A 177 -1.85 2.94 -17.02
C LEU A 177 -3.22 2.76 -17.70
N SER A 178 -3.27 2.15 -18.89
CA SER A 178 -4.53 1.73 -19.51
C SER A 178 -5.21 0.63 -18.68
N THR A 179 -4.45 -0.38 -18.23
CA THR A 179 -4.96 -1.44 -17.33
C THR A 179 -5.49 -0.87 -16.02
N PHE A 180 -4.78 0.08 -15.39
CA PHE A 180 -5.22 0.80 -14.19
C PHE A 180 -6.58 1.48 -14.40
N LEU A 181 -6.75 2.27 -15.47
CA LEU A 181 -8.01 2.96 -15.76
C LEU A 181 -9.17 1.98 -15.99
N ASN A 182 -8.96 0.95 -16.81
CA ASN A 182 -9.98 -0.05 -17.12
C ASN A 182 -10.31 -0.99 -15.94
N ARG A 183 -9.40 -1.15 -14.96
CA ARG A 183 -9.68 -1.86 -13.70
C ARG A 183 -10.45 -0.99 -12.72
N CYS A 184 -10.08 0.28 -12.53
CA CYS A 184 -10.86 1.23 -11.74
C CYS A 184 -12.30 1.40 -12.28
N ARG A 185 -12.47 1.43 -13.61
CA ARG A 185 -13.79 1.42 -14.28
C ARG A 185 -14.71 0.26 -13.89
N ARG A 186 -14.17 -0.87 -13.42
CA ARG A 186 -14.94 -2.05 -12.97
C ARG A 186 -15.27 -2.03 -11.47
N MET A 187 -14.74 -1.07 -10.71
CA MET A 187 -14.98 -0.93 -9.28
C MET A 187 -16.11 0.07 -9.04
N LYS A 188 -17.28 -0.43 -8.61
CA LYS A 188 -18.50 0.39 -8.39
C LYS A 188 -18.19 1.62 -7.53
N ASP A 189 -17.65 1.38 -6.34
CA ASP A 189 -17.37 2.38 -5.32
C ASP A 189 -16.42 3.49 -5.83
N VAL A 190 -15.48 3.16 -6.74
CA VAL A 190 -14.52 4.09 -7.37
C VAL A 190 -15.15 4.91 -8.50
N ARG A 191 -16.27 4.48 -9.10
CA ARG A 191 -17.01 5.32 -10.07
C ARG A 191 -17.92 6.33 -9.37
N GLU A 192 -18.45 5.96 -8.21
CA GLU A 192 -19.44 6.74 -7.47
C GLU A 192 -18.83 7.89 -6.64
N ASP A 193 -17.51 7.89 -6.40
CA ASP A 193 -16.80 9.01 -5.75
C ASP A 193 -16.67 10.29 -6.60
N GLY A 194 -16.93 10.20 -7.91
CA GLY A 194 -16.81 11.29 -8.88
C GLY A 194 -15.38 11.72 -9.22
N VAL A 195 -14.36 11.36 -8.43
CA VAL A 195 -12.96 11.74 -8.64
C VAL A 195 -12.34 10.99 -9.81
N TRP A 196 -12.62 9.68 -9.94
CA TRP A 196 -12.02 8.87 -11.00
C TRP A 196 -12.44 9.31 -12.42
N TRP A 197 -13.72 9.60 -12.67
CA TRP A 197 -14.14 10.04 -14.00
C TRP A 197 -13.84 11.52 -14.27
N ARG A 198 -13.75 12.40 -13.25
CA ARG A 198 -13.28 13.79 -13.43
C ARG A 198 -11.83 13.86 -13.91
N PHE A 199 -11.00 12.85 -13.63
CA PHE A 199 -9.66 12.72 -14.24
C PHE A 199 -9.71 12.56 -15.77
N LEU A 200 -10.76 11.90 -16.28
CA LEU A 200 -10.98 11.62 -17.70
C LEU A 200 -11.64 12.78 -18.48
N ASP A 201 -12.17 13.79 -17.78
CA ASP A 201 -12.81 14.95 -18.41
C ASP A 201 -11.77 16.02 -18.84
N PRO A 202 -11.72 16.44 -20.11
CA PRO A 202 -10.83 17.51 -20.57
C PRO A 202 -11.26 18.91 -20.11
N ASN A 203 -12.52 19.10 -19.73
CA ASN A 203 -13.05 20.39 -19.26
C ASN A 203 -12.70 20.63 -17.78
N VAL A 204 -12.23 19.61 -17.07
CA VAL A 204 -11.94 19.67 -15.62
C VAL A 204 -10.43 19.70 -15.35
N SER A 205 -10.01 20.72 -14.61
CA SER A 205 -8.64 20.83 -14.11
C SER A 205 -8.37 19.77 -13.05
N TRP A 206 -7.41 18.87 -13.28
CA TRP A 206 -7.04 17.87 -12.26
C TRP A 206 -6.54 18.50 -10.95
N SER A 207 -5.93 19.69 -11.03
CA SER A 207 -5.54 20.44 -9.84
C SER A 207 -6.73 20.99 -9.05
N GLU A 208 -7.88 21.20 -9.69
CA GLU A 208 -9.11 21.64 -9.03
C GLU A 208 -9.80 20.48 -8.32
N VAL A 209 -9.89 19.30 -8.96
CA VAL A 209 -10.42 18.06 -8.35
C VAL A 209 -9.69 17.72 -7.05
N LEU A 210 -8.36 17.89 -7.00
CA LEU A 210 -7.57 17.65 -5.79
C LEU A 210 -7.85 18.63 -4.64
N HIS A 211 -8.46 19.79 -4.91
CA HIS A 211 -8.84 20.79 -3.91
C HIS A 211 -10.36 20.87 -3.68
N SER A 212 -11.15 20.01 -4.33
CA SER A 212 -12.60 19.88 -4.14
C SER A 212 -12.98 18.69 -3.26
N HIS A 213 -14.21 18.69 -2.74
CA HIS A 213 -14.80 17.48 -2.15
C HIS A 213 -15.00 16.39 -3.25
N PRO A 214 -14.82 15.09 -2.97
CA PRO A 214 -14.42 14.50 -1.69
C PRO A 214 -12.90 14.53 -1.41
N ALA A 215 -12.06 14.69 -2.44
CA ALA A 215 -10.60 14.53 -2.35
C ALA A 215 -9.92 15.42 -1.30
N ALA A 216 -10.35 16.67 -1.17
CA ALA A 216 -9.80 17.64 -0.23
C ALA A 216 -10.35 17.53 1.21
N SER A 217 -11.44 16.76 1.41
CA SER A 217 -12.07 16.59 2.72
C SER A 217 -11.45 15.47 3.56
N ILE A 218 -10.63 14.61 2.94
CA ILE A 218 -9.99 13.47 3.60
C ILE A 218 -8.98 13.95 4.66
N PRO A 219 -9.07 13.48 5.92
CA PRO A 219 -8.06 13.77 6.94
C PRO A 219 -6.65 13.31 6.53
N LYS A 220 -5.62 14.01 7.00
CA LYS A 220 -4.19 13.66 6.80
C LYS A 220 -3.80 12.25 7.31
N ASN A 221 -4.68 11.58 8.04
CA ASN A 221 -4.54 10.19 8.47
C ASN A 221 -5.92 9.52 8.46
N ASN A 222 -6.12 8.57 7.55
CA ASN A 222 -7.34 7.77 7.37
C ASN A 222 -7.81 6.98 8.61
N LEU A 223 -6.99 6.88 9.66
CA LEU A 223 -7.44 6.30 10.93
C LEU A 223 -8.37 7.26 11.70
N LYS A 224 -8.37 8.57 11.40
CA LYS A 224 -9.34 9.56 11.91
C LYS A 224 -10.50 9.82 10.92
N ALA A 225 -10.89 8.81 10.16
CA ALA A 225 -12.04 8.86 9.25
C ALA A 225 -12.74 7.49 9.15
N PRO A 226 -14.02 7.44 8.73
CA PRO A 226 -14.74 6.20 8.46
C PRO A 226 -14.05 5.34 7.38
N PRO A 227 -14.04 4.00 7.47
CA PRO A 227 -13.44 3.11 6.47
C PRO A 227 -14.10 3.12 5.09
N LEU A 228 -15.40 3.46 5.05
CA LEU A 228 -16.26 3.40 3.86
C LEU A 228 -16.65 4.79 3.33
N ASP A 229 -16.44 5.84 4.13
CA ASP A 229 -16.55 7.24 3.72
C ASP A 229 -15.49 8.10 4.43
N PRO A 230 -14.22 8.08 3.98
CA PRO A 230 -13.16 8.88 4.58
C PRO A 230 -13.31 10.39 4.37
N ALA A 231 -14.24 10.83 3.52
CA ALA A 231 -14.44 12.23 3.15
C ALA A 231 -15.41 12.96 4.08
N ASN A 232 -16.26 12.24 4.82
CA ASN A 232 -17.23 12.80 5.78
C ASN A 232 -16.98 12.35 7.24
N PRO A 233 -15.80 12.64 7.84
CA PRO A 233 -15.50 12.25 9.22
C PRO A 233 -16.34 13.03 10.24
N THR A 234 -17.01 12.29 11.15
CA THR A 234 -17.75 12.91 12.26
C THR A 234 -16.80 13.44 13.34
N GLN A 235 -17.26 14.39 14.16
CA GLN A 235 -16.47 14.99 15.26
C GLN A 235 -15.83 13.95 16.19
N ALA A 236 -16.50 12.82 16.46
CA ALA A 236 -15.98 11.73 17.28
C ALA A 236 -14.65 11.13 16.75
N HIS A 237 -14.46 11.09 15.42
CA HIS A 237 -13.21 10.61 14.81
C HIS A 237 -12.00 11.52 15.12
N SER A 238 -12.25 12.79 15.45
CA SER A 238 -11.18 13.71 15.86
C SER A 238 -10.53 13.31 17.19
N TYR A 239 -11.28 12.63 18.07
CA TYR A 239 -10.82 12.17 19.38
C TYR A 239 -10.06 10.84 19.34
N LEU A 240 -10.17 10.06 18.26
CA LEU A 240 -9.52 8.76 18.13
C LEU A 240 -7.98 8.84 18.28
N PRO A 241 -7.33 7.95 19.04
CA PRO A 241 -5.87 7.86 19.08
C PRO A 241 -5.30 7.39 17.74
N ILE A 242 -3.99 7.54 17.54
CA ILE A 242 -3.28 7.07 16.35
C ILE A 242 -2.30 5.96 16.75
N PRO A 243 -2.58 4.69 16.43
CA PRO A 243 -1.63 3.60 16.61
C PRO A 243 -0.33 3.79 15.83
N ALA A 244 0.77 3.23 16.34
CA ALA A 244 2.04 3.20 15.61
C ALA A 244 1.94 2.36 14.32
N THR A 245 2.66 2.77 13.27
CA THR A 245 2.60 2.13 11.93
C THR A 245 2.95 0.64 11.94
N ASN A 246 3.66 0.16 12.96
CA ASN A 246 4.06 -1.23 13.19
C ASN A 246 3.27 -1.96 14.33
N ALA A 247 2.30 -1.30 14.98
CA ALA A 247 1.54 -1.87 16.09
C ALA A 247 0.72 -3.12 15.66
N LYS A 248 0.74 -4.17 16.48
CA LYS A 248 0.09 -5.46 16.19
C LYS A 248 -1.06 -5.70 17.17
N LEU A 249 -2.05 -6.48 16.74
CA LEU A 249 -3.09 -7.02 17.62
C LEU A 249 -2.46 -7.78 18.79
N ARG A 250 -3.04 -7.61 19.98
CA ARG A 250 -2.66 -8.40 21.15
C ARG A 250 -3.12 -9.84 20.96
N SER A 251 -2.18 -10.79 20.97
CA SER A 251 -2.52 -12.22 20.85
C SER A 251 -3.35 -12.66 22.07
N GLY A 252 -4.36 -13.50 21.82
CA GLY A 252 -5.15 -14.14 22.88
C GLY A 252 -4.36 -15.15 23.72
N SER A 253 -3.20 -15.63 23.23
CA SER A 253 -2.21 -16.29 24.09
C SER A 253 -1.44 -15.24 24.87
N GLY A 254 -1.54 -15.28 26.20
CA GLY A 254 -0.99 -14.26 27.09
C GLY A 254 0.54 -14.20 27.04
N THR A 255 1.07 -13.22 26.30
CA THR A 255 2.51 -12.93 26.26
C THR A 255 3.01 -12.40 27.60
N SER A 256 4.00 -13.08 28.20
CA SER A 256 4.77 -12.57 29.33
C SER A 256 5.63 -11.36 28.93
N GLN A 257 6.09 -10.56 29.89
CA GLN A 257 6.89 -9.34 29.63
C GLN A 257 8.21 -9.59 28.86
N SER A 258 8.67 -10.85 28.78
CA SER A 258 9.82 -11.31 27.98
C SER A 258 9.50 -11.50 26.48
N GLY A 259 8.26 -11.33 26.02
CA GLY A 259 7.86 -11.50 24.63
C GLY A 259 7.71 -12.95 24.16
N THR A 260 7.91 -13.92 25.04
CA THR A 260 7.69 -15.35 24.77
C THR A 260 6.20 -15.71 24.77
N PRO A 261 5.68 -16.45 23.76
CA PRO A 261 4.32 -16.95 23.78
C PRO A 261 4.17 -18.09 24.79
N THR A 262 3.11 -18.06 25.60
CA THR A 262 2.82 -19.06 26.64
C THR A 262 1.95 -20.23 26.14
N SER A 263 1.57 -20.21 24.86
CA SER A 263 0.78 -21.27 24.21
C SER A 263 1.15 -21.34 22.72
N PRO A 264 1.01 -22.51 22.06
CA PRO A 264 0.94 -22.56 20.61
C PRO A 264 -0.20 -21.66 20.09
N PRO A 265 -0.09 -21.09 18.87
CA PRO A 265 -1.26 -20.50 18.23
C PRO A 265 -2.35 -21.57 18.06
N PRO A 266 -3.64 -21.23 18.16
CA PRO A 266 -4.71 -22.18 17.90
C PRO A 266 -4.67 -22.60 16.43
N SER A 267 -4.12 -23.77 16.15
CA SER A 267 -4.19 -24.41 14.85
C SER A 267 -5.65 -24.77 14.57
N VAL A 268 -6.32 -23.95 13.76
CA VAL A 268 -7.63 -24.29 13.19
C VAL A 268 -7.46 -25.67 12.53
N SER A 269 -8.18 -26.67 13.03
CA SER A 269 -7.83 -28.08 12.82
C SER A 269 -8.13 -28.53 11.38
N ALA A 270 -7.20 -28.22 10.47
CA ALA A 270 -7.20 -28.75 9.12
C ALA A 270 -7.13 -30.28 9.18
N SER A 271 -8.13 -30.96 8.61
CA SER A 271 -8.23 -32.41 8.66
C SER A 271 -7.07 -33.05 7.88
N SER A 272 -6.17 -33.73 8.60
CA SER A 272 -4.96 -34.38 8.06
C SER A 272 -5.29 -35.63 7.21
N ALA A 273 -5.98 -35.44 6.08
CA ALA A 273 -6.60 -36.52 5.31
C ALA A 273 -6.56 -36.32 3.78
N ALA A 274 -5.44 -35.88 3.22
CA ALA A 274 -5.10 -36.09 1.80
C ALA A 274 -3.60 -35.93 1.51
N HIS A 275 -2.99 -37.04 1.08
CA HIS A 275 -1.73 -37.25 0.33
C HIS A 275 -0.65 -36.17 0.15
N SER A 276 0.59 -36.65 0.20
CA SER A 276 1.85 -35.92 0.04
C SER A 276 2.03 -35.17 -1.29
N THR A 277 1.53 -33.93 -1.33
CA THR A 277 2.07 -32.84 -2.16
C THR A 277 2.06 -31.55 -1.32
N PRO A 278 2.93 -30.55 -1.59
CA PRO A 278 2.80 -29.22 -1.00
C PRO A 278 1.61 -28.50 -1.64
N GLY A 279 0.39 -28.87 -1.22
CA GLY A 279 -0.84 -28.29 -1.73
C GLY A 279 -0.99 -26.85 -1.25
N ILE A 280 -1.04 -25.91 -2.20
CA ILE A 280 -1.31 -24.49 -1.92
C ILE A 280 -2.62 -24.39 -1.15
N GLN A 281 -2.56 -23.85 0.08
CA GLN A 281 -3.76 -23.66 0.90
C GLN A 281 -4.53 -22.45 0.39
N TYR A 282 -5.47 -22.70 -0.53
CA TYR A 282 -6.37 -21.69 -1.08
C TYR A 282 -7.04 -20.89 0.05
N ALA A 283 -6.99 -19.56 -0.05
CA ALA A 283 -7.58 -18.66 0.93
C ALA A 283 -9.11 -18.81 0.96
N ARG A 284 -9.60 -19.69 1.84
CA ARG A 284 -11.02 -19.95 2.04
C ARG A 284 -11.66 -18.71 2.66
N PHE A 285 -12.76 -18.22 2.09
CA PHE A 285 -13.55 -17.17 2.72
C PHE A 285 -14.45 -17.74 3.84
N PRO A 286 -14.78 -16.95 4.87
CA PRO A 286 -15.76 -17.34 5.89
C PRO A 286 -17.13 -17.67 5.26
N PRO A 287 -17.87 -18.67 5.79
CA PRO A 287 -19.15 -19.12 5.24
C PRO A 287 -20.23 -18.03 5.26
N VAL A 288 -20.94 -17.86 4.14
CA VAL A 288 -22.00 -16.83 3.99
C VAL A 288 -23.19 -17.06 4.95
N ALA A 289 -23.37 -18.29 5.45
CA ALA A 289 -24.41 -18.64 6.42
C ALA A 289 -24.15 -18.11 7.84
N GLN A 290 -22.94 -17.64 8.14
CA GLN A 290 -22.59 -17.07 9.45
C GLN A 290 -22.48 -15.55 9.31
N GLN A 291 -23.61 -14.85 9.49
CA GLN A 291 -23.68 -13.40 9.30
C GLN A 291 -23.11 -12.58 10.47
N ASN A 292 -22.92 -13.20 11.65
CA ASN A 292 -22.42 -12.57 12.88
C ASN A 292 -21.15 -13.26 13.41
N ILE A 293 -20.11 -13.37 12.58
CA ILE A 293 -18.80 -13.89 13.00
C ILE A 293 -18.06 -12.81 13.82
N GLY A 294 -17.43 -13.19 14.93
CA GLY A 294 -16.66 -12.27 15.77
C GLY A 294 -15.38 -11.78 15.10
N GLU A 295 -14.93 -10.56 15.42
CA GLU A 295 -13.71 -9.96 14.84
C GLU A 295 -12.44 -10.81 15.04
N SER A 296 -12.34 -11.52 16.16
CA SER A 296 -11.29 -12.51 16.46
C SER A 296 -11.41 -13.81 15.67
N GLU A 297 -12.62 -14.18 15.26
CA GLU A 297 -12.89 -15.36 14.43
C GLU A 297 -12.67 -15.06 12.93
N LEU A 298 -12.71 -13.78 12.54
CA LEU A 298 -12.32 -13.32 11.20
C LEU A 298 -10.80 -13.28 10.98
N ASP A 299 -10.01 -13.03 12.03
CA ASP A 299 -8.54 -12.88 11.94
C ASP A 299 -7.80 -14.03 11.23
N PRO A 300 -8.10 -15.33 11.46
CA PRO A 300 -7.45 -16.43 10.77
C PRO A 300 -7.62 -16.36 9.25
N TYR A 301 -8.81 -16.00 8.76
CA TYR A 301 -9.10 -15.89 7.33
C TYR A 301 -8.27 -14.78 6.67
N PHE A 302 -8.16 -13.62 7.33
CA PHE A 302 -7.31 -12.52 6.85
C PHE A 302 -5.82 -12.89 6.88
N SER A 303 -5.37 -13.61 7.92
CA SER A 303 -3.99 -14.11 8.01
C SER A 303 -3.65 -15.12 6.91
N THR A 304 -4.57 -16.05 6.58
CA THR A 304 -4.39 -16.98 5.46
C THR A 304 -4.37 -16.26 4.12
N PHE A 305 -5.16 -15.20 3.94
CA PHE A 305 -5.12 -14.38 2.73
C PHE A 305 -3.80 -13.60 2.60
N GLU A 306 -3.25 -13.04 3.69
CA GLU A 306 -1.94 -12.39 3.67
C GLU A 306 -0.82 -13.36 3.30
N GLY A 307 -0.80 -14.55 3.94
CA GLY A 307 0.18 -15.60 3.70
C GLY A 307 0.18 -16.08 2.25
N SER A 308 -0.98 -16.49 1.74
CA SER A 308 -1.12 -16.97 0.35
C SER A 308 -0.86 -15.88 -0.70
N SER A 309 -1.11 -14.61 -0.38
CA SER A 309 -0.74 -13.49 -1.27
C SER A 309 0.78 -13.27 -1.33
N LYS A 310 1.47 -13.41 -0.20
CA LYS A 310 2.94 -13.34 -0.13
C LYS A 310 3.61 -14.56 -0.79
N GLU A 311 3.03 -15.75 -0.63
CA GLU A 311 3.49 -16.96 -1.32
C GLU A 311 3.39 -16.80 -2.84
N LEU A 312 2.24 -16.32 -3.35
CA LEU A 312 2.05 -16.06 -4.77
C LEU A 312 3.04 -15.01 -5.31
N GLU A 313 3.24 -13.89 -4.61
CA GLU A 313 4.26 -12.89 -4.96
C GLU A 313 5.66 -13.49 -5.08
N THR A 314 6.02 -14.38 -4.16
CA THR A 314 7.32 -15.09 -4.13
C THR A 314 7.45 -16.06 -5.32
N LEU A 315 6.37 -16.74 -5.71
CA LEU A 315 6.35 -17.63 -6.88
C LEU A 315 6.45 -16.84 -8.20
N LEU A 316 5.66 -15.76 -8.34
CA LEU A 316 5.63 -14.91 -9.53
C LEU A 316 6.99 -14.23 -9.78
N THR A 317 7.56 -13.58 -8.76
CA THR A 317 8.83 -12.85 -8.87
C THR A 317 10.07 -13.75 -8.80
N GLY A 318 9.95 -14.92 -8.17
CA GLY A 318 11.08 -15.82 -7.88
C GLY A 318 11.38 -16.80 -9.01
N SER A 319 10.77 -17.98 -8.98
CA SER A 319 11.07 -19.07 -9.91
C SER A 319 10.43 -18.86 -11.28
N MET A 320 9.20 -18.33 -11.34
CA MET A 320 8.45 -18.22 -12.58
C MET A 320 9.03 -17.16 -13.52
N GLU A 321 9.34 -15.96 -13.02
CA GLU A 321 10.03 -14.92 -13.79
C GLU A 321 11.38 -15.43 -14.34
N LYS A 322 12.16 -16.18 -13.54
CA LYS A 322 13.44 -16.78 -13.99
C LYS A 322 13.29 -17.89 -15.04
N VAL A 323 12.16 -18.59 -15.10
CA VAL A 323 11.84 -19.54 -16.19
C VAL A 323 11.43 -18.76 -17.44
N ASN A 324 10.51 -17.80 -17.29
CA ASN A 324 10.01 -16.96 -18.36
C ASN A 324 11.13 -16.16 -19.07
N GLN A 325 12.02 -15.52 -18.31
CA GLN A 325 13.19 -14.81 -18.86
C GLN A 325 14.20 -15.75 -19.55
N ARG A 326 14.21 -17.06 -19.26
CA ARG A 326 15.01 -18.05 -20.02
C ARG A 326 14.30 -18.46 -21.31
N LEU A 327 12.98 -18.67 -21.28
CA LEU A 327 12.16 -18.94 -22.46
C LEU A 327 12.29 -17.81 -23.50
N LEU A 328 12.12 -16.55 -23.10
CA LEU A 328 12.20 -15.39 -24.00
C LEU A 328 13.59 -15.24 -24.64
N ARG A 329 14.67 -15.50 -23.89
CA ARG A 329 16.05 -15.53 -24.42
C ARG A 329 16.29 -16.70 -25.36
N HIS A 330 15.77 -17.89 -25.06
CA HIS A 330 15.86 -19.06 -25.93
C HIS A 330 15.13 -18.83 -27.25
N LEU A 331 13.92 -18.26 -27.23
CA LEU A 331 13.16 -17.90 -28.43
C LEU A 331 13.88 -16.84 -29.28
N TYR A 332 14.61 -15.91 -28.65
CA TYR A 332 15.44 -14.94 -29.36
C TYR A 332 16.65 -15.61 -30.03
N SER A 333 17.41 -16.43 -29.29
CA SER A 333 18.56 -17.18 -29.81
C SER A 333 18.16 -18.09 -30.98
N LEU A 334 17.07 -18.85 -30.83
CA LEU A 334 16.51 -19.70 -31.88
C LEU A 334 16.15 -18.89 -33.14
N GLY A 335 15.68 -17.66 -32.98
CA GLY A 335 15.47 -16.75 -34.10
C GLY A 335 16.78 -16.39 -34.81
N ASP A 336 17.82 -16.02 -34.06
CA ASP A 336 19.12 -15.67 -34.62
C ASP A 336 19.79 -16.89 -35.32
N ASP A 337 19.69 -18.08 -34.73
CA ASP A 337 20.14 -19.35 -35.33
C ASP A 337 19.38 -19.67 -36.63
N LEU A 338 18.06 -19.44 -36.67
CA LEU A 338 17.22 -19.64 -37.87
C LEU A 338 17.52 -18.63 -38.98
N MET A 339 17.81 -17.38 -38.64
CA MET A 339 18.22 -16.33 -39.60
C MET A 339 19.55 -16.69 -40.27
N ASP A 340 20.53 -17.13 -39.49
CA ASP A 340 21.84 -17.51 -40.01
C ASP A 340 21.76 -18.79 -40.85
N LEU A 341 20.88 -19.73 -40.48
CA LEU A 341 20.57 -20.93 -41.27
C LEU A 341 19.82 -20.61 -42.58
N GLY A 342 18.85 -19.70 -42.54
CA GLY A 342 18.11 -19.24 -43.73
C GLY A 342 19.03 -18.61 -44.76
N ALA A 343 19.87 -17.65 -44.32
CA ALA A 343 20.91 -17.05 -45.14
C ALA A 343 21.87 -18.07 -45.76
N ARG A 344 22.27 -19.12 -45.02
CA ARG A 344 23.13 -20.21 -45.53
C ARG A 344 22.45 -21.07 -46.59
N TYR A 345 21.18 -21.42 -46.41
CA TYR A 345 20.43 -22.16 -47.44
C TYR A 345 20.20 -21.31 -48.69
N ASN A 346 19.81 -20.04 -48.52
CA ASN A 346 19.65 -19.11 -49.64
C ASN A 346 20.98 -18.97 -50.43
N ALA A 347 22.12 -18.85 -49.74
CA ALA A 347 23.44 -18.83 -50.39
C ALA A 347 23.82 -20.17 -51.07
N PHE A 348 23.47 -21.32 -50.47
CA PHE A 348 23.74 -22.64 -51.05
C PHE A 348 22.95 -22.88 -52.34
N SER A 349 21.68 -22.44 -52.40
CA SER A 349 20.84 -22.57 -53.61
C SER A 349 21.45 -21.96 -54.86
N LEU A 350 22.19 -20.85 -54.72
CA LEU A 350 22.89 -20.15 -55.81
C LEU A 350 24.08 -20.93 -56.40
N SER A 351 24.54 -21.98 -55.72
CA SER A 351 25.65 -22.83 -56.14
C SER A 351 25.23 -24.20 -56.70
N GLU A 352 23.95 -24.54 -56.58
CA GLU A 352 23.39 -25.80 -57.07
C GLU A 352 23.11 -25.73 -58.58
N GLN A 353 23.39 -26.82 -59.29
CA GLN A 353 23.28 -26.90 -60.76
C GLN A 353 21.92 -27.45 -61.20
N SER A 354 21.28 -28.29 -60.37
CA SER A 354 19.94 -28.80 -60.61
C SER A 354 18.89 -27.79 -60.16
N ALA A 355 18.22 -27.12 -61.11
CA ALA A 355 17.24 -26.06 -60.83
C ALA A 355 16.14 -26.48 -59.84
N SER A 356 15.66 -27.74 -59.91
CA SER A 356 14.65 -28.25 -58.96
C SER A 356 15.20 -28.45 -57.54
N VAL A 357 16.49 -28.76 -57.41
CA VAL A 357 17.17 -28.87 -56.10
C VAL A 357 17.47 -27.48 -55.55
N ALA A 358 17.97 -26.56 -56.39
CA ALA A 358 18.20 -25.16 -56.03
C ALA A 358 16.93 -24.49 -55.49
N GLN A 359 15.80 -24.60 -56.21
CA GLN A 359 14.50 -24.06 -55.79
C GLN A 359 14.01 -24.67 -54.46
N ALA A 360 14.22 -25.98 -54.25
CA ALA A 360 13.87 -26.63 -52.99
C ALA A 360 14.74 -26.16 -51.82
N ILE A 361 16.05 -25.96 -52.04
CA ILE A 361 16.99 -25.39 -51.04
C ILE A 361 16.61 -23.95 -50.70
N GLU A 362 16.33 -23.11 -51.70
CA GLU A 362 15.88 -21.73 -51.50
C GLU A 362 14.59 -21.69 -50.68
N LYS A 363 13.61 -22.56 -50.98
CA LYS A 363 12.35 -22.59 -50.24
C LYS A 363 12.52 -23.05 -48.78
N ILE A 364 13.51 -23.91 -48.49
CA ILE A 364 13.90 -24.24 -47.11
C ILE A 364 14.51 -23.01 -46.42
N GLY A 365 15.40 -22.26 -47.09
CA GLY A 365 15.97 -21.03 -46.55
C GLY A 365 14.91 -19.97 -46.21
N GLN A 366 14.00 -19.71 -47.15
CA GLN A 366 12.83 -18.84 -46.92
C GLN A 366 11.95 -19.31 -45.73
N ALA A 367 11.79 -20.62 -45.51
CA ALA A 367 11.03 -21.15 -44.38
C ALA A 367 11.77 -20.96 -43.03
N CYS A 368 13.10 -21.06 -43.02
CA CYS A 368 13.93 -20.68 -41.88
C CYS A 368 13.78 -19.18 -41.56
N ASP A 369 13.93 -18.30 -42.56
CA ASP A 369 13.78 -16.84 -42.41
C ASP A 369 12.38 -16.44 -41.90
N PHE A 370 11.32 -17.07 -42.42
CA PHE A 370 9.96 -16.85 -41.96
C PHE A 370 9.77 -17.29 -40.49
N THR A 371 10.29 -18.49 -40.14
CA THR A 371 10.21 -19.02 -38.76
C THR A 371 11.01 -18.13 -37.78
N TYR A 372 12.12 -17.55 -38.23
CA TYR A 372 12.91 -16.55 -37.50
C TYR A 372 12.06 -15.31 -37.12
N ILE A 373 11.40 -14.70 -38.10
CA ILE A 373 10.54 -13.52 -37.87
C ILE A 373 9.42 -13.87 -36.89
N GLN A 374 8.71 -14.98 -37.14
CA GLN A 374 7.62 -15.41 -36.25
C GLN A 374 8.10 -15.75 -34.83
N SER A 375 9.34 -16.21 -34.65
CA SER A 375 9.92 -16.47 -33.32
C SER A 375 10.23 -15.19 -32.55
N ARG A 376 10.63 -14.11 -33.25
CA ARG A 376 10.75 -12.77 -32.66
C ARG A 376 9.39 -12.15 -32.33
N ASP A 377 8.39 -12.31 -33.20
CA ASP A 377 7.00 -11.91 -32.94
C ASP A 377 6.44 -12.63 -31.69
N LEU A 378 6.64 -13.94 -31.58
CA LEU A 378 6.25 -14.75 -30.42
C LEU A 378 6.91 -14.23 -29.13
N SER A 379 8.22 -13.96 -29.15
CA SER A 379 8.93 -13.45 -27.97
C SER A 379 8.39 -12.07 -27.52
N SER A 380 8.04 -11.20 -28.47
CA SER A 380 7.35 -9.93 -28.19
C SER A 380 5.96 -10.15 -27.59
N ALA A 381 5.15 -11.01 -28.22
CA ALA A 381 3.78 -11.31 -27.79
C ALA A 381 3.70 -11.95 -26.40
N LEU A 382 4.63 -12.84 -26.05
CA LEU A 382 4.75 -13.42 -24.71
C LEU A 382 5.25 -12.40 -23.68
N SER A 383 6.12 -11.46 -24.07
CA SER A 383 6.57 -10.38 -23.20
C SER A 383 5.42 -9.46 -22.77
N ALA A 384 4.64 -8.95 -23.73
CA ALA A 384 3.53 -8.04 -23.44
C ALA A 384 2.26 -8.77 -22.95
N GLY A 385 1.94 -9.94 -23.50
CA GLY A 385 0.67 -10.65 -23.26
C GLY A 385 0.66 -11.63 -22.08
N PHE A 386 1.83 -11.92 -21.48
CA PHE A 386 1.99 -12.85 -20.35
C PHE A 386 2.98 -12.32 -19.29
N ALA A 387 4.20 -11.94 -19.69
CA ALA A 387 5.24 -11.56 -18.72
C ALA A 387 4.89 -10.28 -17.93
N GLU A 388 4.47 -9.22 -18.62
CA GLU A 388 4.05 -7.96 -17.99
C GLU A 388 2.82 -8.14 -17.07
N PRO A 389 1.70 -8.76 -17.50
CA PRO A 389 0.57 -9.09 -16.62
C PRO A 389 0.93 -9.91 -15.38
N MET A 390 1.92 -10.78 -15.46
CA MET A 390 2.35 -11.59 -14.30
C MET A 390 3.22 -10.80 -13.32
N ARG A 391 4.03 -9.84 -13.79
CA ARG A 391 4.70 -8.86 -12.93
C ARG A 391 3.72 -7.89 -12.28
N GLU A 392 2.70 -7.41 -13.02
CA GLU A 392 1.62 -6.60 -12.43
C GLU A 392 0.87 -7.38 -11.35
N SER A 393 0.56 -8.66 -11.61
CA SER A 393 -0.12 -9.55 -10.66
C SER A 393 0.64 -9.72 -9.33
N ALA A 394 1.97 -9.67 -9.34
CA ALA A 394 2.78 -9.70 -8.11
C ALA A 394 2.65 -8.42 -7.28
N GLN A 395 2.60 -7.24 -7.92
CA GLN A 395 2.48 -5.94 -7.23
C GLN A 395 1.21 -5.82 -6.38
N PHE A 396 0.13 -6.55 -6.72
CA PHE A 396 -1.09 -6.61 -5.91
C PHE A 396 -0.87 -7.18 -4.51
N ALA A 397 0.12 -8.04 -4.27
CA ALA A 397 0.39 -8.56 -2.93
C ALA A 397 0.83 -7.46 -1.95
N GLY A 398 1.55 -6.44 -2.44
CA GLY A 398 1.83 -5.22 -1.69
C GLY A 398 0.56 -4.45 -1.33
N VAL A 399 -0.37 -4.29 -2.28
CA VAL A 399 -1.65 -3.59 -2.07
C VAL A 399 -2.53 -4.35 -1.06
N VAL A 400 -2.64 -5.68 -1.20
CA VAL A 400 -3.36 -6.55 -0.25
C VAL A 400 -2.80 -6.38 1.16
N ARG A 401 -1.47 -6.40 1.34
CA ARG A 401 -0.85 -6.15 2.65
C ARG A 401 -1.20 -4.77 3.20
N SER A 402 -1.21 -3.71 2.39
CA SER A 402 -1.61 -2.36 2.84
C SER A 402 -3.06 -2.31 3.33
N VAL A 403 -3.99 -2.95 2.61
CA VAL A 403 -5.43 -2.99 2.98
C VAL A 403 -5.66 -3.83 4.24
N LEU A 404 -5.04 -5.01 4.35
CA LEU A 404 -5.08 -5.83 5.57
C LEU A 404 -4.45 -5.10 6.77
N ARG A 405 -3.35 -4.37 6.54
CA ARG A 405 -2.69 -3.53 7.55
C ARG A 405 -3.60 -2.42 8.06
N TYR A 406 -4.40 -1.79 7.19
CA TYR A 406 -5.39 -0.79 7.59
C TYR A 406 -6.46 -1.37 8.53
N ARG A 407 -7.04 -2.55 8.22
CA ARG A 407 -7.96 -3.25 9.15
C ARG A 407 -7.29 -3.49 10.51
N VAL A 408 -6.07 -4.03 10.52
CA VAL A 408 -5.33 -4.29 11.78
C VAL A 408 -5.10 -3.00 12.58
N LEU A 409 -4.81 -1.87 11.91
CA LEU A 409 -4.66 -0.57 12.57
C LEU A 409 -5.97 -0.05 13.15
N LYS A 410 -7.12 -0.19 12.46
CA LYS A 410 -8.44 0.15 13.04
C LYS A 410 -8.76 -0.68 14.28
N ARG A 411 -8.43 -1.98 14.29
CA ARG A 411 -8.65 -2.83 15.49
C ARG A 411 -7.74 -2.49 16.66
N VAL A 412 -6.48 -2.16 16.42
CA VAL A 412 -5.58 -1.64 17.47
C VAL A 412 -6.06 -0.27 17.95
N GLN A 413 -6.67 0.55 17.09
CA GLN A 413 -7.27 1.82 17.48
C GLN A 413 -8.48 1.63 18.41
N GLU A 414 -9.36 0.66 18.16
CA GLU A 414 -10.44 0.27 19.09
C GLU A 414 -9.88 -0.14 20.47
N GLU A 415 -8.91 -1.06 20.50
CA GLU A 415 -8.23 -1.52 21.72
C GLU A 415 -7.63 -0.33 22.51
N MET A 416 -6.86 0.53 21.84
CA MET A 416 -6.27 1.74 22.46
C MET A 416 -7.32 2.72 22.99
N THR A 417 -8.39 2.99 22.23
CA THR A 417 -9.42 3.96 22.64
C THR A 417 -10.18 3.48 23.87
N ARG A 418 -10.52 2.19 23.92
CA ARG A 418 -11.16 1.56 25.07
C ARG A 418 -10.26 1.57 26.30
N ASP A 419 -8.99 1.22 26.13
CA ASP A 419 -7.99 1.23 27.19
C ASP A 419 -7.67 2.64 27.71
N GLU A 420 -7.83 3.69 26.90
CA GLU A 420 -7.74 5.10 27.33
C GLU A 420 -9.00 5.55 28.09
N LEU A 421 -10.20 5.14 27.63
CA LEU A 421 -11.46 5.37 28.32
C LEU A 421 -11.49 4.73 29.72
N GLU A 422 -10.99 3.49 29.86
CA GLU A 422 -10.91 2.81 31.16
C GLU A 422 -9.98 3.54 32.15
N LYS A 423 -8.78 3.95 31.69
CA LYS A 423 -7.85 4.75 32.49
C LYS A 423 -8.45 6.09 32.92
N LYS A 424 -9.26 6.73 32.06
CA LYS A 424 -9.95 7.99 32.33
C LYS A 424 -11.11 7.82 33.32
N ARG A 425 -11.87 6.72 33.23
CA ARG A 425 -12.90 6.35 34.23
C ARG A 425 -12.28 6.10 35.60
N ALA A 426 -11.17 5.36 35.68
CA ALA A 426 -10.45 5.13 36.93
C ALA A 426 -9.87 6.43 37.53
N LEU A 427 -9.31 7.32 36.70
CA LEU A 427 -8.85 8.65 37.12
C LEU A 427 -10.00 9.52 37.63
N LEU A 428 -11.16 9.50 36.97
CA LEU A 428 -12.33 10.24 37.43
C LEU A 428 -12.79 9.75 38.81
N GLU A 429 -12.88 8.44 39.02
CA GLU A 429 -13.26 7.87 40.31
C GLU A 429 -12.26 8.26 41.43
N GLN A 430 -10.96 8.29 41.12
CA GLN A 430 -9.94 8.79 42.05
C GLN A 430 -10.14 10.29 42.38
N LEU A 431 -10.44 11.12 41.38
CA LEU A 431 -10.71 12.55 41.58
C LEU A 431 -11.98 12.78 42.41
N GLU A 432 -13.07 12.07 42.13
CA GLU A 432 -14.34 12.20 42.86
C GLU A 432 -14.24 11.71 44.31
N ARG A 433 -13.49 10.62 44.57
CA ARG A 433 -13.12 10.21 45.94
C ARG A 433 -12.35 11.32 46.66
N SER A 434 -11.35 11.91 46.00
CA SER A 434 -10.56 13.01 46.60
C SER A 434 -11.38 14.29 46.86
N GLU A 435 -12.39 14.56 46.04
CA GLU A 435 -13.30 15.69 46.24
C GLU A 435 -14.27 15.43 47.42
N ALA A 436 -14.76 14.20 47.56
CA ALA A 436 -15.60 13.78 48.68
C ALA A 436 -14.83 13.81 50.02
N GLU A 437 -13.55 13.40 50.02
CA GLU A 437 -12.66 13.53 51.18
C GLU A 437 -12.36 14.99 51.52
N ALA A 438 -12.06 15.83 50.53
CA ALA A 438 -11.84 17.27 50.73
C ALA A 438 -13.08 17.96 51.34
N LYS A 439 -14.27 17.73 50.78
CA LYS A 439 -15.55 18.25 51.30
C LYS A 439 -15.83 17.78 52.73
N ARG A 440 -15.51 16.52 53.06
CA ARG A 440 -15.63 15.99 54.43
C ARG A 440 -14.70 16.75 55.40
N ILE A 441 -13.45 16.98 55.01
CA ILE A 441 -12.48 17.73 55.83
C ILE A 441 -12.93 19.19 56.00
N GLU A 442 -13.40 19.84 54.93
CA GLU A 442 -13.96 21.20 54.96
C GLU A 442 -15.16 21.30 55.92
N GLN A 443 -16.08 20.34 55.91
CA GLN A 443 -17.23 20.29 56.83
C GLN A 443 -16.79 20.13 58.30
N TYR A 444 -15.76 19.32 58.58
CA TYR A 444 -15.19 19.22 59.94
C TYR A 444 -14.48 20.51 60.38
N MET A 445 -13.70 21.15 59.51
CA MET A 445 -13.04 22.43 59.82
C MET A 445 -14.07 23.55 60.04
N SER A 446 -15.11 23.62 59.20
CA SER A 446 -16.17 24.64 59.29
C SER A 446 -17.01 24.49 60.57
N SER A 447 -17.38 23.26 60.93
CA SER A 447 -18.12 22.99 62.17
C SER A 447 -17.29 23.22 63.44
N SER A 448 -15.98 22.93 63.40
CA SER A 448 -15.06 23.29 64.49
C SER A 448 -14.81 24.80 64.59
N SER A 449 -14.79 25.53 63.47
CA SER A 449 -14.67 27.00 63.46
C SER A 449 -15.91 27.68 64.05
N ALA A 450 -17.10 27.17 63.72
CA ALA A 450 -18.38 27.68 64.26
C ALA A 450 -18.47 27.58 65.80
N TYR A 451 -17.84 26.58 66.41
CA TYR A 451 -17.82 26.41 67.87
C TYR A 451 -16.87 27.36 68.61
N ASN A 452 -15.98 28.09 67.91
CA ASN A 452 -14.89 28.84 68.54
C ASN A 452 -15.09 30.36 68.57
N GLN A 453 -16.35 30.84 68.45
CA GLN A 453 -16.69 32.29 68.49
C GLN A 453 -17.32 32.74 69.83
N GLN A 454 -17.34 31.91 70.87
CA GLN A 454 -17.69 32.32 72.23
C GLN A 454 -16.62 31.87 73.24
N GLY A 455 -15.60 32.72 73.46
CA GLY A 455 -14.52 32.44 74.42
C GLY A 455 -13.50 33.57 74.52
N SER A 456 -13.70 34.49 75.48
CA SER A 456 -12.74 35.58 75.76
C SER A 456 -11.49 35.08 76.50
N THR A 457 -10.33 35.64 76.18
CA THR A 457 -9.03 35.35 76.84
C THR A 457 -9.03 35.62 78.35
N PRO A 458 -8.18 34.90 79.10
CA PRO A 458 -7.27 35.58 80.03
C PRO A 458 -5.78 35.19 79.86
N LYS A 459 -4.90 35.82 80.65
CA LYS A 459 -3.42 35.81 80.51
C LYS A 459 -2.73 35.07 81.67
N ARG A 460 -1.41 34.83 81.51
CA ARG A 460 -0.35 34.79 82.57
C ARG A 460 -0.22 33.45 83.35
N SER A 461 0.92 33.00 83.88
CA SER A 461 2.37 32.98 83.51
C SER A 461 3.12 32.09 84.55
N THR A 462 4.39 31.70 84.30
CA THR A 462 5.40 31.19 85.30
C THR A 462 5.07 29.86 86.03
N SER A 463 6.00 29.05 86.59
CA SER A 463 7.47 28.86 86.43
C SER A 463 7.97 27.69 87.32
N SER A 464 8.93 26.85 86.86
CA SER A 464 9.89 26.09 87.71
C SER A 464 10.95 25.41 86.80
N SER A 465 12.28 25.28 87.07
CA SER A 465 13.18 25.58 88.20
C SER A 465 13.80 24.38 88.97
N SER A 466 14.56 23.53 88.28
CA SER A 466 15.72 22.78 88.85
C SER A 466 16.74 22.48 87.72
N ASN A 467 17.99 22.94 87.65
CA ASN A 467 19.02 23.47 88.58
C ASN A 467 20.01 22.42 89.16
N ARG A 468 21.04 22.08 88.37
CA ARG A 468 22.48 21.84 88.71
C ARG A 468 23.18 21.35 87.43
N SER A 469 24.22 22.02 86.89
CA SER A 469 25.63 22.15 87.35
C SER A 469 26.52 20.95 86.98
N ARG A 470 27.77 21.09 86.51
CA ARG A 470 28.54 22.25 85.97
C ARG A 470 29.93 21.76 85.48
N ASP A 471 30.40 22.20 84.30
CA ASP A 471 31.80 22.12 83.79
C ASP A 471 32.43 20.69 83.67
N THR A 472 33.48 20.38 82.86
CA THR A 472 34.33 21.19 81.96
C THR A 472 34.91 20.35 80.79
N SER A 473 35.43 21.04 79.76
CA SER A 473 36.56 20.66 78.85
C SER A 473 36.51 19.45 77.88
N GLN A 474 36.83 19.78 76.63
CA GLN A 474 37.45 19.04 75.50
C GLN A 474 38.73 18.21 75.85
N PRO A 475 39.36 17.43 74.91
CA PRO A 475 38.96 16.96 73.55
C PRO A 475 39.32 15.47 73.20
N GLN A 476 39.10 15.09 71.93
CA GLN A 476 39.91 14.17 71.07
C GLN A 476 39.91 12.63 71.21
N GLN A 477 39.61 11.99 70.06
CA GLN A 477 40.17 10.78 69.40
C GLN A 477 40.47 9.44 70.12
N HIS A 478 40.08 8.36 69.41
CA HIS A 478 40.67 7.00 69.34
C HIS A 478 41.04 6.22 70.62
N SER A 479 40.37 5.07 70.82
CA SER A 479 40.99 3.73 70.64
C SER A 479 39.98 2.56 70.75
N GLN A 480 40.47 1.34 70.46
CA GLN A 480 39.77 0.03 70.52
C GLN A 480 39.93 -0.63 71.93
N PRO A 481 39.67 -1.94 72.14
CA PRO A 481 38.40 -2.69 72.18
C PRO A 481 38.26 -3.38 73.59
N PRO A 482 38.07 -4.71 73.78
CA PRO A 482 37.08 -5.68 73.30
C PRO A 482 36.26 -6.41 74.43
N ARG A 483 35.20 -7.15 74.02
CA ARG A 483 34.76 -8.50 74.49
C ARG A 483 34.37 -8.85 75.95
N GLU A 484 33.33 -9.70 76.02
CA GLU A 484 33.03 -10.78 77.01
C GLU A 484 32.77 -10.33 78.48
N ASP A 485 31.86 -10.94 79.27
CA ASP A 485 31.38 -12.33 79.29
C ASP A 485 29.87 -12.52 79.68
N HIS A 486 29.43 -13.78 79.88
CA HIS A 486 28.09 -14.26 80.32
C HIS A 486 27.60 -13.73 81.72
N GLU A 487 26.39 -13.94 82.27
CA GLU A 487 25.28 -14.95 82.14
C GLU A 487 23.90 -14.23 82.27
N GLY A 488 22.69 -14.81 82.06
CA GLY A 488 22.22 -16.15 81.65
C GLY A 488 20.68 -16.26 81.79
N ASP A 489 20.05 -17.24 81.12
CA ASP A 489 18.64 -17.74 81.25
C ASP A 489 17.44 -16.75 81.14
N ASN A 490 16.28 -17.10 80.57
CA ASN A 490 15.66 -18.43 80.46
C ASN A 490 14.58 -18.53 79.33
N ASN A 491 14.41 -19.74 78.75
CA ASN A 491 13.24 -20.27 78.00
C ASN A 491 12.73 -19.57 76.71
N SER A 492 12.26 -20.29 75.68
CA SER A 492 12.31 -21.75 75.39
C SER A 492 11.80 -22.09 73.97
N VAL A 493 12.38 -23.14 73.35
CA VAL A 493 11.95 -23.96 72.19
C VAL A 493 11.65 -23.26 70.83
N ASP A 494 12.23 -23.63 69.66
CA ASP A 494 12.48 -24.94 69.00
C ASP A 494 11.24 -25.45 68.21
N SER A 495 11.29 -26.04 67.00
CA SER A 495 12.39 -26.52 66.09
C SER A 495 12.13 -26.03 64.63
N ASP A 496 12.89 -26.30 63.55
CA ASP A 496 13.82 -27.40 63.21
C ASP A 496 14.89 -26.96 62.15
N PHE A 497 15.94 -27.75 61.90
CA PHE A 497 17.14 -27.38 61.09
C PHE A 497 17.62 -28.49 60.07
N PRO A 498 18.59 -28.26 59.14
CA PRO A 498 18.74 -29.05 57.89
C PRO A 498 19.53 -30.41 57.91
N PRO A 499 20.86 -30.58 57.68
CA PRO A 499 21.97 -29.62 57.49
C PRO A 499 22.66 -29.69 56.08
N THR A 500 24.01 -29.75 56.05
CA THR A 500 25.03 -29.62 54.98
C THR A 500 25.56 -30.97 54.40
N THR A 501 26.43 -31.12 53.38
CA THR A 501 27.64 -30.38 52.85
C THR A 501 27.80 -30.65 51.32
N ALA A 502 28.85 -30.35 50.51
CA ALA A 502 30.20 -29.71 50.60
C ALA A 502 30.68 -29.22 49.19
N ALA A 503 31.75 -28.39 49.12
CA ALA A 503 32.74 -28.15 48.03
C ALA A 503 32.29 -27.91 46.55
N SER A 504 32.86 -27.02 45.71
CA SER A 504 33.85 -25.89 45.79
C SER A 504 33.79 -25.11 44.43
N SER A 505 34.61 -24.14 43.98
CA SER A 505 35.91 -23.53 44.34
C SER A 505 36.03 -22.07 43.84
N ASP A 506 37.16 -21.40 44.14
CA ASP A 506 37.94 -20.39 43.36
C ASP A 506 37.29 -19.19 42.61
N LEU A 507 37.38 -17.99 43.24
CA LEU A 507 38.24 -16.82 42.90
C LEU A 507 38.62 -16.47 41.42
N PRO A 508 39.02 -15.19 41.06
CA PRO A 508 39.19 -13.96 41.86
C PRO A 508 38.57 -12.65 41.23
N THR A 509 39.19 -11.48 41.47
CA THR A 509 38.62 -10.10 41.48
C THR A 509 39.03 -9.14 40.35
N SER A 510 38.45 -7.93 40.36
CA SER A 510 38.72 -6.73 39.54
C SER A 510 39.97 -5.92 39.93
N HIS A 511 40.36 -4.91 39.13
CA HIS A 511 41.30 -3.83 39.50
C HIS A 511 40.93 -2.45 38.90
N GLN A 512 41.56 -1.36 39.41
CA GLN A 512 41.17 0.06 39.25
C GLN A 512 42.40 1.01 39.26
N GLY A 513 42.34 2.22 38.69
CA GLY A 513 43.45 3.21 38.67
C GLY A 513 43.10 4.66 38.22
N GLN A 514 44.02 5.63 38.45
CA GLN A 514 43.89 7.11 38.32
C GLN A 514 45.31 7.76 38.15
N PRO A 515 45.52 9.11 38.02
CA PRO A 515 44.86 10.16 37.19
C PRO A 515 45.83 11.25 36.55
N THR A 516 45.31 12.10 35.62
CA THR A 516 45.76 13.52 35.26
C THR A 516 47.18 13.81 34.69
N PRO A 517 47.52 15.03 34.15
CA PRO A 517 46.75 16.13 33.50
C PRO A 517 47.40 16.77 32.20
N SER A 518 46.68 17.63 31.44
CA SER A 518 47.15 18.91 30.75
C SER A 518 46.22 19.40 29.57
N GLN A 519 46.52 20.58 28.98
CA GLN A 519 45.74 21.40 28.00
C GLN A 519 46.71 22.05 26.95
N PRO A 520 46.33 22.87 25.90
CA PRO A 520 45.06 23.59 25.61
C PRO A 520 44.53 23.64 24.13
N ASP A 521 43.37 24.31 23.95
CA ASP A 521 42.73 25.05 22.82
C ASP A 521 43.11 24.92 21.33
N HIS A 522 42.07 24.89 20.46
CA HIS A 522 41.63 26.03 19.61
C HIS A 522 40.35 25.73 18.78
N HIS A 523 39.52 26.76 18.49
CA HIS A 523 38.24 26.64 17.74
C HIS A 523 38.09 27.64 16.58
N ARG A 524 37.38 27.24 15.50
CA ARG A 524 36.65 28.13 14.56
C ARG A 524 35.29 27.53 14.13
N ARG A 525 34.38 28.41 13.67
CA ARG A 525 32.98 28.14 13.23
C ARG A 525 32.96 27.56 11.79
N ALA A 526 31.86 27.05 11.21
CA ALA A 526 30.43 27.32 11.42
C ALA A 526 29.57 26.04 11.10
N ALA A 527 28.52 25.70 11.86
CA ALA A 527 27.14 26.20 11.84
C ALA A 527 26.16 25.36 10.99
N SER A 528 25.14 24.80 11.66
CA SER A 528 23.86 24.36 11.10
C SER A 528 22.75 24.66 12.11
N SER A 529 21.49 24.70 11.68
CA SER A 529 20.37 25.31 12.41
C SER A 529 19.33 24.33 12.94
N SER A 530 18.52 24.81 13.89
CA SER A 530 17.23 24.26 14.32
C SER A 530 17.25 23.03 15.23
N GLY A 531 17.14 23.27 16.54
CA GLY A 531 16.81 22.26 17.56
C GLY A 531 16.41 22.90 18.89
N LEU A 532 15.10 22.96 19.19
CA LEU A 532 14.55 23.61 20.39
C LEU A 532 13.38 22.82 21.01
N THR A 533 13.68 21.70 21.66
CA THR A 533 12.89 21.16 22.80
C THR A 533 13.82 20.31 23.70
N ASN A 534 13.43 20.15 24.98
CA ASN A 534 14.01 19.24 25.97
C ASN A 534 15.52 19.37 26.29
N LYS A 535 15.86 20.32 27.18
CA LYS A 535 16.85 20.15 28.29
C LYS A 535 16.88 21.37 29.22
N LEU A 536 15.87 21.50 30.10
CA LEU A 536 15.82 22.58 31.11
C LEU A 536 15.11 22.16 32.42
N PHE A 537 15.44 20.97 32.94
CA PHE A 537 15.10 20.57 34.31
C PHE A 537 16.35 20.14 35.06
N GLY A 538 16.90 21.05 35.86
CA GLY A 538 18.10 20.81 36.65
C GLY A 538 18.60 22.08 37.32
N ARG A 539 18.38 22.18 38.65
CA ARG A 539 18.87 23.23 39.56
C ARG A 539 18.28 24.63 39.37
N LEU A 540 17.18 24.90 40.08
CA LEU A 540 16.95 26.18 40.76
C LEU A 540 16.12 25.94 42.03
N THR A 541 16.80 25.71 43.14
CA THR A 541 16.18 25.61 44.47
C THR A 541 16.09 27.01 45.08
N HIS A 542 15.06 27.30 45.88
CA HIS A 542 14.81 28.58 46.56
C HIS A 542 14.40 29.76 45.67
N ALA A 543 13.20 29.67 45.08
CA ALA A 543 12.43 30.84 44.61
C ALA A 543 10.90 30.59 44.62
N ILE A 544 10.36 29.95 45.66
CA ILE A 544 8.90 29.70 45.79
C ILE A 544 8.30 30.67 46.82
N GLN A 545 8.05 31.91 46.37
CA GLN A 545 7.18 32.86 47.06
C GLN A 545 6.69 33.89 46.02
N GLY A 546 5.40 33.85 45.65
CA GLY A 546 4.84 34.83 44.69
C GLY A 546 3.97 34.32 43.53
N VAL A 547 3.40 33.10 43.57
CA VAL A 547 2.27 32.71 42.68
C VAL A 547 1.20 31.94 43.46
N THR A 548 0.88 32.42 44.67
CA THR A 548 -0.06 31.77 45.60
C THR A 548 -1.41 32.49 45.63
N ASP A 549 -2.10 32.50 44.49
CA ASP A 549 -3.53 32.84 44.40
C ASP A 549 -4.23 32.07 43.26
N ALA A 550 -3.96 30.76 43.22
CA ALA A 550 -4.75 29.80 42.46
C ALA A 550 -5.47 28.91 43.47
N ASP A 551 -6.76 29.16 43.67
CA ASP A 551 -7.60 28.39 44.59
C ASP A 551 -7.46 26.87 44.32
N PRO A 552 -6.96 26.08 45.29
CA PRO A 552 -6.77 24.65 45.09
C PRO A 552 -8.09 23.89 44.92
N GLU A 553 -9.22 24.44 45.34
CA GLU A 553 -10.53 23.86 45.03
C GLU A 553 -10.91 24.07 43.56
N ARG A 554 -10.80 25.30 43.06
CA ARG A 554 -11.02 25.62 41.64
C ARG A 554 -10.13 24.77 40.74
N ALA A 555 -8.85 24.61 41.08
CA ALA A 555 -7.94 23.73 40.34
C ALA A 555 -8.42 22.26 40.29
N ARG A 556 -9.00 21.73 41.38
CA ARG A 556 -9.60 20.38 41.41
C ARG A 556 -10.90 20.32 40.59
N ARG A 557 -11.79 21.31 40.73
CA ARG A 557 -13.06 21.39 39.99
C ARG A 557 -12.82 21.50 38.48
N ASP A 558 -11.85 22.31 38.06
CA ASP A 558 -11.41 22.43 36.66
C ASP A 558 -10.81 21.10 36.14
N ALA A 559 -10.02 20.38 36.95
CA ALA A 559 -9.45 19.08 36.58
C ALA A 559 -10.52 17.99 36.47
N LEU A 560 -11.50 17.97 37.37
CA LEU A 560 -12.64 17.07 37.35
C LEU A 560 -13.53 17.34 36.12
N GLY A 561 -13.85 18.61 35.84
CA GLY A 561 -14.60 19.02 34.64
C GLY A 561 -13.92 18.58 33.35
N LYS A 562 -12.63 18.88 33.18
CA LYS A 562 -11.81 18.42 32.03
C LYS A 562 -11.72 16.90 31.93
N THR A 563 -11.78 16.18 33.05
CA THR A 563 -11.77 14.71 33.04
C THR A 563 -13.11 14.15 32.59
N LYS A 564 -14.25 14.75 32.97
CA LYS A 564 -15.58 14.39 32.47
C LYS A 564 -15.74 14.69 30.98
N GLU A 565 -15.39 15.91 30.55
CA GLU A 565 -15.42 16.27 29.11
C GLU A 565 -14.54 15.32 28.27
N SER A 566 -13.33 15.00 28.74
CA SER A 566 -12.45 14.03 28.11
C SER A 566 -12.96 12.59 28.12
N LEU A 567 -13.89 12.25 29.01
CA LEU A 567 -14.53 10.95 29.10
C LEU A 567 -15.69 10.89 28.09
N ASP A 568 -16.54 11.91 28.02
CA ASP A 568 -17.62 12.04 27.02
C ASP A 568 -17.07 11.98 25.59
N GLN A 569 -15.92 12.62 25.34
CA GLN A 569 -15.20 12.57 24.06
C GLN A 569 -14.69 11.16 23.74
N LEU A 570 -14.19 10.42 24.73
CA LEU A 570 -13.70 9.05 24.56
C LEU A 570 -14.83 8.01 24.43
N GLU A 571 -15.98 8.23 25.05
CA GLU A 571 -17.16 7.36 24.83
C GLU A 571 -17.68 7.49 23.40
N GLN A 572 -17.77 8.71 22.87
CA GLN A 572 -18.05 8.94 21.45
C GLN A 572 -16.98 8.29 20.54
N ALA A 573 -15.70 8.39 20.91
CA ALA A 573 -14.60 7.78 20.17
C ALA A 573 -14.69 6.23 20.15
N VAL A 574 -15.02 5.59 21.27
CA VAL A 574 -15.21 4.12 21.33
C VAL A 574 -16.40 3.67 20.48
N VAL A 575 -17.49 4.44 20.44
CA VAL A 575 -18.66 4.13 19.58
C VAL A 575 -18.24 4.12 18.10
N VAL A 576 -17.57 5.16 17.61
CA VAL A 576 -17.13 5.17 16.20
C VAL A 576 -16.00 4.19 15.91
N ALA A 577 -15.05 3.96 16.83
CA ALA A 577 -13.99 2.98 16.66
C ALA A 577 -14.53 1.56 16.46
N LYS A 578 -15.60 1.19 17.17
CA LYS A 578 -16.26 -0.11 17.04
C LYS A 578 -16.97 -0.26 15.69
N THR A 579 -17.67 0.78 15.23
CA THR A 579 -18.27 0.80 13.88
C THR A 579 -17.19 0.74 12.80
N ASP A 580 -16.13 1.54 12.92
CA ASP A 580 -14.98 1.55 12.01
C ASP A 580 -14.30 0.18 11.90
N VAL A 581 -14.24 -0.60 12.98
CA VAL A 581 -13.72 -1.98 12.93
C VAL A 581 -14.62 -2.89 12.11
N GLN A 582 -15.94 -2.84 12.35
CA GLN A 582 -16.91 -3.65 11.62
C GLN A 582 -16.96 -3.28 10.13
N ASP A 583 -16.96 -1.98 9.82
CA ASP A 583 -17.00 -1.44 8.46
C ASP A 583 -15.69 -1.73 7.70
N ALA A 584 -14.53 -1.63 8.37
CA ALA A 584 -13.26 -2.05 7.77
C ALA A 584 -13.24 -3.55 7.48
N SER A 585 -13.67 -4.39 8.43
CA SER A 585 -13.76 -5.84 8.23
C SER A 585 -14.69 -6.22 7.08
N GLN A 586 -15.88 -5.62 7.03
CA GLN A 586 -16.87 -5.88 5.97
C GLN A 586 -16.39 -5.37 4.60
N GLY A 587 -15.87 -4.15 4.52
CA GLY A 587 -15.35 -3.55 3.29
C GLY A 587 -14.17 -4.34 2.71
N VAL A 588 -13.20 -4.69 3.55
CA VAL A 588 -12.04 -5.49 3.13
C VAL A 588 -12.47 -6.90 2.72
N LEU A 589 -13.40 -7.54 3.45
CA LEU A 589 -13.90 -8.88 3.08
C LEU A 589 -14.73 -8.87 1.79
N LYS A 590 -15.53 -7.81 1.54
CA LYS A 590 -16.22 -7.55 0.27
C LYS A 590 -15.21 -7.46 -0.87
N ASP A 591 -14.18 -6.65 -0.71
CA ASP A 591 -13.22 -6.39 -1.79
C ASP A 591 -12.27 -7.55 -2.05
N LEU A 592 -11.82 -8.28 -1.03
CA LEU A 592 -11.01 -9.49 -1.20
C LEU A 592 -11.74 -10.56 -2.04
N ARG A 593 -13.06 -10.70 -1.87
CA ARG A 593 -13.89 -11.61 -2.70
C ARG A 593 -13.94 -11.14 -4.16
N ARG A 594 -14.14 -9.85 -4.43
CA ARG A 594 -14.05 -9.26 -5.78
C ARG A 594 -12.66 -9.47 -6.39
N PHE A 595 -11.61 -9.16 -5.63
CA PHE A 595 -10.23 -9.22 -6.09
C PHE A 595 -9.81 -10.66 -6.42
N GLN A 596 -10.17 -11.65 -5.60
CA GLN A 596 -9.91 -13.06 -5.91
C GLN A 596 -10.57 -13.49 -7.24
N GLY A 597 -11.82 -13.08 -7.49
CA GLY A 597 -12.48 -13.32 -8.77
C GLY A 597 -11.81 -12.63 -9.97
N SER A 598 -11.34 -11.39 -9.80
CA SER A 598 -10.54 -10.69 -10.82
C SER A 598 -9.25 -11.47 -11.11
N LYS A 599 -8.47 -11.76 -10.08
CA LYS A 599 -7.19 -12.48 -10.11
C LYS A 599 -7.29 -13.84 -10.81
N GLU A 600 -8.38 -14.58 -10.61
CA GLU A 600 -8.65 -15.84 -11.32
C GLU A 600 -8.94 -15.61 -12.81
N ALA A 601 -9.75 -14.60 -13.16
CA ALA A 601 -10.02 -14.22 -14.55
C ALA A 601 -8.76 -13.68 -15.27
N ASP A 602 -7.94 -12.89 -14.57
CA ASP A 602 -6.67 -12.33 -15.03
C ASP A 602 -5.67 -13.46 -15.32
N LEU A 603 -5.47 -14.39 -14.37
CA LEU A 603 -4.61 -15.56 -14.57
C LEU A 603 -5.08 -16.41 -15.76
N ARG A 604 -6.39 -16.67 -15.87
CA ARG A 604 -6.99 -17.40 -16.99
C ARG A 604 -6.74 -16.69 -18.33
N SER A 605 -6.88 -15.36 -18.37
CA SER A 605 -6.60 -14.55 -19.56
C SER A 605 -5.12 -14.66 -19.96
N ASN A 606 -4.20 -14.56 -19.00
CA ASN A 606 -2.76 -14.65 -19.24
C ASN A 606 -2.36 -16.03 -19.80
N MET A 607 -2.93 -17.13 -19.26
CA MET A 607 -2.68 -18.48 -19.79
C MET A 607 -3.28 -18.67 -21.20
N ILE A 608 -4.45 -18.09 -21.48
CA ILE A 608 -5.06 -18.12 -22.81
C ILE A 608 -4.21 -17.34 -23.82
N ASN A 609 -3.66 -16.17 -23.45
CA ASN A 609 -2.78 -15.39 -24.31
C ASN A 609 -1.47 -16.14 -24.61
N PHE A 610 -0.84 -16.75 -23.59
CA PHE A 610 0.34 -17.59 -23.74
C PHE A 610 0.09 -18.75 -24.72
N ALA A 611 -1.00 -19.49 -24.54
CA ALA A 611 -1.37 -20.59 -25.42
C ALA A 611 -1.69 -20.12 -26.85
N ARG A 612 -2.42 -19.00 -27.01
CA ARG A 612 -2.74 -18.43 -28.33
C ARG A 612 -1.50 -18.02 -29.11
N ALA A 613 -0.55 -17.32 -28.48
CA ALA A 613 0.68 -16.88 -29.13
C ALA A 613 1.50 -18.08 -29.65
N HIS A 614 1.66 -19.12 -28.83
CA HIS A 614 2.31 -20.36 -29.27
C HIS A 614 1.55 -21.10 -30.37
N VAL A 615 0.22 -21.17 -30.32
CA VAL A 615 -0.59 -21.81 -31.38
C VAL A 615 -0.50 -21.05 -32.71
N GLU A 616 -0.49 -19.72 -32.66
CA GLU A 616 -0.34 -18.87 -33.85
C GLU A 616 1.04 -19.01 -34.49
N TRP A 617 2.10 -18.92 -33.68
CA TRP A 617 3.48 -19.17 -34.11
C TRP A 617 3.65 -20.56 -34.76
N SER A 618 3.16 -21.62 -34.11
CA SER A 618 3.26 -22.99 -34.61
C SER A 618 2.52 -23.17 -35.94
N LYS A 619 1.30 -22.62 -36.06
CA LYS A 619 0.50 -22.73 -37.29
C LYS A 619 1.16 -22.02 -38.47
N ARG A 620 1.50 -20.73 -38.31
CA ARG A 620 2.12 -19.93 -39.38
C ARG A 620 3.45 -20.56 -39.83
N SER A 621 4.27 -21.03 -38.88
CA SER A 621 5.53 -21.70 -39.21
C SER A 621 5.28 -23.02 -39.95
N PHE A 622 4.36 -23.86 -39.47
CA PHE A 622 3.98 -25.11 -40.13
C PHE A 622 3.49 -24.90 -41.57
N GLU A 623 2.65 -23.89 -41.80
CA GLU A 623 2.14 -23.54 -43.14
C GLU A 623 3.27 -23.17 -44.12
N GLU A 624 4.35 -22.53 -43.68
CA GLU A 624 5.51 -22.24 -44.54
C GLU A 624 6.40 -23.48 -44.74
N TRP A 625 6.60 -24.30 -43.71
CA TRP A 625 7.34 -25.57 -43.82
C TRP A 625 6.61 -26.61 -44.70
N GLU A 626 5.28 -26.60 -44.76
CA GLU A 626 4.54 -27.43 -45.72
C GLU A 626 4.76 -26.98 -47.18
N LYS A 627 4.95 -25.68 -47.45
CA LYS A 627 5.33 -25.18 -48.78
C LYS A 627 6.74 -25.64 -49.14
N ALA A 628 7.70 -25.53 -48.22
CA ALA A 628 9.06 -26.04 -48.42
C ALA A 628 9.09 -27.55 -48.69
N ARG A 629 8.35 -28.34 -47.90
CA ARG A 629 8.15 -29.78 -48.16
C ARG A 629 7.51 -30.04 -49.53
N GLY A 630 6.62 -29.16 -49.97
CA GLY A 630 5.98 -29.20 -51.28
C GLY A 630 6.94 -28.98 -52.46
N GLU A 631 7.95 -28.12 -52.33
CA GLU A 631 9.00 -27.94 -53.34
C GLU A 631 10.02 -29.09 -53.31
N VAL A 632 10.41 -29.57 -52.12
CA VAL A 632 11.27 -30.78 -51.98
C VAL A 632 10.63 -32.00 -52.65
N GLY A 633 9.31 -32.14 -52.59
CA GLY A 633 8.56 -33.18 -53.29
C GLY A 633 8.53 -33.07 -54.83
N ARG A 634 9.11 -32.01 -55.42
CA ARG A 634 9.20 -31.78 -56.88
C ARG A 634 10.63 -31.91 -57.43
N ILE A 635 11.60 -32.34 -56.61
CA ILE A 635 12.98 -32.56 -57.06
C ILE A 635 13.02 -33.62 -58.17
N GLU A 636 13.55 -33.26 -59.34
CA GLU A 636 13.81 -34.21 -60.42
C GLU A 636 14.98 -35.13 -60.04
N VAL A 637 14.69 -36.41 -59.81
CA VAL A 637 15.73 -37.46 -59.71
C VAL A 637 16.15 -37.87 -61.13
N ARG A 638 17.44 -37.86 -61.41
CA ARG A 638 18.07 -38.29 -62.67
C ARG A 638 19.04 -39.45 -62.45
#